data_AF-A0A8S1X0Y2-F1
#
_entry.id   AF-A0A8S1X0Y2-F1
#
_cell.length_a   1.000
_cell.length_b   1.000
_cell.length_c   1.000
_cell.angle_alpha   90.00
_cell.angle_beta   90.00
_cell.angle_gamma   90.00
#
_symmetry.space_group_name_H-M   'P 1'
#
loop_
_entity.id
_entity.type
_entity.pdbx_description
1 polymer ?
#
loop_
_entity_poly.entity_id
_entity_poly.type
_entity_poly.pdbx_seq_one_letter_code
_entity_poly.pdbx_strand_id
1 'polypeptide(L)'
;MFFNVQNYKTLKIKDLICNSNLIKQYGCMNIATINYINHSSKIQNSNFFNNNGSYGAAIYSTKIPIKITQCNIINNIASNQGGAIYLDMDTKYLIINRSSIIYNHALEGGGIYLFDKGKINQENFIQTFMQFNKADFLSNNLVEFPTHLSLFINSQEMQAEELIFNNMKIRILKLKPYKIIEQGVIKLSQYLMIPSQQIIKEYKNYIPQFLIFQNILNDLQINLKNSRNELLQNSLQFSCFVSQKIAQLNQVYSFSEFKLISSIQADEFNHFDLGSMQFHFDPYQDENQHLQILVNCSSNSSKNKLFYLLNARTYRCQLGEFYIDEGCQICESTFGFYSVTYDATKCSIFDKTKFANISSQAIQLLEGYWRPNLYSDYTDYCFKNIKFCKGGWNVGDELCSLGHIGGLCEECDYHNRRGEGSFFKNQQDSECYNCSINTITPFIFSFLWAIISIVITLRSIEKSNLLFSKLQFKLRYRKILFKLEKDMEGIFIKMLFIYLWIFSVIFSFNIKFSISFSFIDQTSNTSQFMASSIDCYLSEITQIELIYIRIIVTILLILIEFGIILIGYQIYILTSMGRFQTYIISNTLLYLYISNFSGLIKQFCSIVSTRIISNIEYIQGDLTLIFGSLNHNEWIYKFAIPGLIVFGFFIPFALFLFMFITKKRFNQIQFRRHICYLFDEYNEQNYFWEQIKFSKKIIIILVMTYFESNILLKATLLGLFLLIYQIIAGRQQPYNLQKLNNLDLQAVQICSIAIFVAIAKYVSEQQFENATSQILQVFIMLLCIKLCYQFILDIFRAYVKKYRTFFITILYNFLKSIKSNSRNTIYLGNLLIQWSTNEKRVQSNFQILKAHLLKISKAQIKTQKSFYNITPNQNLASLTRYKQFNTTKNRILLTLEQ
;
A
#
# COMPACT_ATOMS: atom_id res chain seq x y z
N MET A 1 88.15 2.01 -11.67
CA MET A 1 89.08 1.14 -12.43
C MET A 1 88.32 0.49 -13.59
N PHE A 2 88.92 0.45 -14.77
CA PHE A 2 88.36 -0.21 -15.96
C PHE A 2 89.14 -1.48 -16.28
N PHE A 3 88.45 -2.60 -16.43
CA PHE A 3 89.04 -3.88 -16.82
C PHE A 3 88.40 -4.38 -18.12
N ASN A 4 89.18 -4.42 -19.21
CA ASN A 4 88.81 -5.16 -20.41
C ASN A 4 89.24 -6.63 -20.23
N VAL A 5 88.26 -7.52 -20.04
CA VAL A 5 88.49 -8.93 -19.65
C VAL A 5 88.68 -9.87 -20.85
N GLN A 6 88.75 -9.34 -22.08
CA GLN A 6 88.97 -10.15 -23.29
C GLN A 6 90.23 -11.04 -23.19
N ASN A 7 91.26 -10.59 -22.49
CA ASN A 7 92.56 -11.26 -22.43
C ASN A 7 92.76 -12.18 -21.19
N TYR A 8 91.79 -12.24 -20.27
CA TYR A 8 91.96 -12.93 -18.98
C TYR A 8 90.87 -13.98 -18.72
N LYS A 9 91.26 -15.25 -18.57
CA LYS A 9 90.31 -16.36 -18.25
C LYS A 9 89.58 -16.16 -16.91
N THR A 10 90.25 -15.59 -15.91
CA THR A 10 89.66 -15.29 -14.60
C THR A 10 90.20 -13.99 -14.02
N LEU A 11 89.30 -13.09 -13.60
CA LEU A 11 89.65 -11.86 -12.86
C LEU A 11 89.25 -12.05 -11.40
N LYS A 12 90.19 -11.90 -10.46
CA LYS A 12 89.90 -11.98 -9.02
C LYS A 12 90.34 -10.69 -8.35
N ILE A 13 89.39 -10.01 -7.72
CA ILE A 13 89.59 -8.76 -7.00
C ILE A 13 89.24 -9.02 -5.54
N LYS A 14 90.17 -8.72 -4.64
CA LYS A 14 90.03 -8.94 -3.19
C LYS A 14 90.40 -7.66 -2.45
N ASP A 15 89.69 -7.42 -1.35
CA ASP A 15 90.00 -6.37 -0.37
C ASP A 15 90.09 -4.94 -0.96
N LEU A 16 89.30 -4.66 -2.02
CA LEU A 16 89.25 -3.34 -2.64
C LEU A 16 88.40 -2.37 -1.81
N ILE A 17 88.86 -1.14 -1.64
CA ILE A 17 88.11 -0.05 -1.02
C ILE A 17 87.91 1.09 -2.03
N CYS A 18 86.65 1.38 -2.35
CA CYS A 18 86.21 2.49 -3.19
C CYS A 18 85.38 3.46 -2.35
N ASN A 19 85.94 4.59 -1.95
CA ASN A 19 85.26 5.56 -1.08
C ASN A 19 85.23 6.96 -1.70
N SER A 20 84.06 7.59 -1.72
CA SER A 20 83.85 9.00 -2.12
C SER A 20 84.34 9.37 -3.53
N ASN A 21 84.23 8.45 -4.51
CA ASN A 21 84.64 8.73 -5.88
C ASN A 21 83.56 9.47 -6.67
N LEU A 22 83.95 10.48 -7.46
CA LEU A 22 83.10 11.16 -8.44
C LEU A 22 83.43 10.65 -9.84
N ILE A 23 82.58 9.77 -10.39
CA ILE A 23 82.82 9.07 -11.65
C ILE A 23 81.81 9.52 -12.68
N LYS A 24 82.28 9.86 -13.90
CA LYS A 24 81.40 10.45 -14.92
C LYS A 24 80.34 9.47 -15.43
N GLN A 25 80.71 8.23 -15.79
CA GLN A 25 79.82 7.34 -16.54
C GLN A 25 79.54 5.99 -15.85
N TYR A 26 80.57 5.23 -15.47
CA TYR A 26 80.42 3.89 -14.88
C TYR A 26 80.94 3.86 -13.45
N GLY A 27 80.50 2.91 -12.63
CA GLY A 27 80.91 2.84 -11.22
C GLY A 27 82.40 2.65 -10.96
N CYS A 28 82.74 2.61 -9.66
CA CYS A 28 84.13 2.46 -9.21
C CYS A 28 84.81 1.25 -9.86
N MET A 29 84.03 0.20 -10.10
CA MET A 29 84.43 -0.95 -10.88
C MET A 29 83.64 -1.02 -12.19
N ASN A 30 84.35 -0.91 -13.32
CA ASN A 30 83.79 -1.14 -14.65
C ASN A 30 84.45 -2.37 -15.28
N ILE A 31 83.67 -3.44 -15.41
CA ILE A 31 84.08 -4.72 -15.99
C ILE A 31 83.25 -4.95 -17.26
N ALA A 32 83.80 -4.65 -18.42
CA ALA A 32 83.05 -4.71 -19.67
C ALA A 32 83.81 -5.48 -20.75
N THR A 33 83.06 -6.18 -21.60
CA THR A 33 83.56 -6.83 -22.82
C THR A 33 82.61 -6.61 -23.98
N ILE A 34 83.13 -6.70 -25.20
CA ILE A 34 82.34 -6.49 -26.43
C ILE A 34 81.46 -7.72 -26.71
N ASN A 35 81.98 -8.93 -26.44
CA ASN A 35 81.34 -10.22 -26.70
C ASN A 35 81.08 -10.98 -25.39
N TYR A 36 80.03 -11.79 -25.35
CA TYR A 36 79.79 -12.72 -24.25
C TYR A 36 80.94 -13.74 -24.16
N ILE A 37 81.66 -13.73 -23.03
CA ILE A 37 82.77 -14.63 -22.78
C ILE A 37 82.53 -15.42 -21.48
N ASN A 38 82.88 -16.72 -21.48
CA ASN A 38 82.78 -17.60 -20.30
C ASN A 38 83.94 -17.39 -19.31
N HIS A 39 84.41 -16.16 -19.14
CA HIS A 39 85.43 -15.80 -18.18
C HIS A 39 84.78 -15.40 -16.86
N SER A 40 85.34 -15.82 -15.72
CA SER A 40 84.74 -15.53 -14.41
C SER A 40 85.46 -14.38 -13.70
N SER A 41 84.72 -13.33 -13.36
CA SER A 41 85.13 -12.24 -12.48
C SER A 41 84.62 -12.47 -11.07
N LYS A 42 85.50 -12.46 -10.08
CA LYS A 42 85.18 -12.63 -8.66
C LYS A 42 85.61 -11.39 -7.89
N ILE A 43 84.66 -10.75 -7.20
CA ILE A 43 84.90 -9.63 -6.29
C ILE A 43 84.66 -10.17 -4.87
N GLN A 44 85.66 -10.08 -4.00
CA GLN A 44 85.58 -10.62 -2.65
C GLN A 44 86.04 -9.60 -1.60
N ASN A 45 85.41 -9.58 -0.42
CA ASN A 45 85.83 -8.77 0.74
C ASN A 45 86.02 -7.28 0.43
N SER A 46 85.24 -6.72 -0.49
CA SER A 46 85.45 -5.35 -1.01
C SER A 46 84.37 -4.39 -0.53
N ASN A 47 84.75 -3.14 -0.30
CA ASN A 47 83.89 -2.08 0.24
C ASN A 47 83.73 -0.93 -0.77
N PHE A 48 82.48 -0.56 -1.07
CA PHE A 48 82.11 0.50 -1.99
C PHE A 48 81.19 1.50 -1.28
N PHE A 49 81.74 2.66 -0.92
CA PHE A 49 81.09 3.69 -0.12
C PHE A 49 81.02 5.03 -0.85
N ASN A 50 79.88 5.72 -0.76
CA ASN A 50 79.73 7.13 -1.16
C ASN A 50 80.17 7.44 -2.62
N ASN A 51 80.08 6.48 -3.55
CA ASN A 51 80.49 6.70 -4.93
C ASN A 51 79.36 7.33 -5.73
N ASN A 52 79.69 8.25 -6.64
CA ASN A 52 78.77 8.87 -7.58
C ASN A 52 79.10 8.44 -9.01
N GLY A 53 78.09 8.07 -9.81
CA GLY A 53 78.24 7.55 -11.18
C GLY A 53 77.00 7.79 -12.04
N SER A 54 77.00 7.36 -13.31
CA SER A 54 75.77 7.33 -14.12
C SER A 54 75.08 5.97 -14.08
N TYR A 55 75.85 4.88 -14.17
CA TYR A 55 75.35 3.50 -14.11
C TYR A 55 76.16 2.67 -13.13
N GLY A 56 75.49 1.93 -12.23
CA GLY A 56 76.15 0.97 -11.34
C GLY A 56 77.23 1.61 -10.49
N ALA A 57 76.94 2.66 -9.71
CA ALA A 57 77.97 3.57 -9.16
C ALA A 57 79.06 2.87 -8.31
N ALA A 58 78.77 1.70 -7.73
CA ALA A 58 79.80 0.82 -7.20
C ALA A 58 80.34 -0.14 -8.27
N ILE A 59 79.47 -0.95 -8.88
CA ILE A 59 79.84 -2.01 -9.82
C ILE A 59 79.00 -1.91 -11.09
N TYR A 60 79.68 -1.76 -12.22
CA TYR A 60 79.10 -1.87 -13.56
C TYR A 60 79.74 -3.07 -14.26
N SER A 61 78.91 -4.02 -14.74
CA SER A 61 79.41 -5.19 -15.48
C SER A 61 78.53 -5.53 -16.68
N THR A 62 79.17 -5.79 -17.83
CA THR A 62 78.45 -6.16 -19.07
C THR A 62 79.07 -7.37 -19.74
N LYS A 63 78.19 -8.31 -20.14
CA LYS A 63 78.47 -9.54 -20.92
C LYS A 63 79.47 -10.52 -20.28
N ILE A 64 79.66 -10.48 -18.96
CA ILE A 64 80.65 -11.30 -18.24
C ILE A 64 80.06 -11.86 -16.92
N PRO A 65 80.13 -13.18 -16.67
CA PRO A 65 80.82 -13.72 -15.51
C PRO A 65 80.97 -12.98 -14.18
N ILE A 66 79.98 -12.74 -13.30
CA ILE A 66 80.27 -12.01 -12.04
C ILE A 66 79.81 -12.72 -10.77
N LYS A 67 80.76 -12.89 -9.84
CA LYS A 67 80.54 -13.39 -8.49
C LYS A 67 80.99 -12.37 -7.46
N ILE A 68 80.06 -11.84 -6.67
CA ILE A 68 80.28 -10.85 -5.61
C ILE A 68 80.12 -11.55 -4.27
N THR A 69 81.17 -11.61 -3.44
CA THR A 69 81.11 -12.31 -2.15
C THR A 69 81.64 -11.45 -1.01
N GLN A 70 80.89 -11.34 0.10
CA GLN A 70 81.34 -10.62 1.29
C GLN A 70 81.69 -9.15 0.98
N CYS A 71 80.86 -8.47 0.19
CA CYS A 71 81.05 -7.08 -0.16
C CYS A 71 80.06 -6.16 0.55
N ASN A 72 80.50 -4.94 0.89
CA ASN A 72 79.62 -3.89 1.39
C ASN A 72 79.48 -2.78 0.35
N ILE A 73 78.26 -2.52 -0.09
CA ILE A 73 77.95 -1.54 -1.12
C ILE A 73 76.91 -0.57 -0.56
N ILE A 74 77.40 0.55 -0.02
CA ILE A 74 76.63 1.45 0.84
C ILE A 74 76.68 2.88 0.31
N ASN A 75 75.52 3.54 0.27
CA ASN A 75 75.38 4.97 -0.01
C ASN A 75 75.98 5.42 -1.36
N ASN A 76 75.85 4.60 -2.41
CA ASN A 76 76.27 4.97 -3.75
C ASN A 76 75.10 5.59 -4.54
N ILE A 77 75.40 6.59 -5.37
CA ILE A 77 74.42 7.37 -6.12
C ILE A 77 74.72 7.22 -7.61
N ALA A 78 73.74 6.75 -8.38
CA ALA A 78 73.78 6.74 -9.84
C ALA A 78 72.76 7.75 -10.40
N SER A 79 73.11 8.52 -11.42
CA SER A 79 72.15 9.43 -12.06
C SER A 79 71.09 8.70 -12.90
N ASN A 80 71.38 7.49 -13.41
CA ASN A 80 70.47 6.73 -14.25
C ASN A 80 70.05 5.40 -13.59
N GLN A 81 70.78 4.31 -13.81
CA GLN A 81 70.30 2.96 -13.45
C GLN A 81 71.28 2.21 -12.55
N GLY A 82 70.75 1.49 -11.56
CA GLY A 82 71.54 0.63 -10.69
C GLY A 82 72.39 1.44 -9.72
N GLY A 83 71.78 2.01 -8.68
CA GLY A 83 72.49 2.91 -7.76
C GLY A 83 73.72 2.27 -7.14
N ALA A 84 73.62 0.99 -6.81
CA ALA A 84 74.73 0.17 -6.35
C ALA A 84 75.38 -0.59 -7.51
N ILE A 85 74.60 -1.43 -8.19
CA ILE A 85 75.10 -2.38 -9.19
C ILE A 85 74.26 -2.29 -10.47
N TYR A 86 74.93 -2.24 -11.61
CA TYR A 86 74.32 -2.41 -12.93
C TYR A 86 74.93 -3.62 -13.63
N LEU A 87 74.10 -4.58 -14.03
CA LEU A 87 74.52 -5.81 -14.72
C LEU A 87 73.73 -6.00 -16.03
N ASP A 88 74.45 -6.17 -17.13
CA ASP A 88 73.91 -6.64 -18.40
C ASP A 88 74.52 -8.02 -18.71
N MET A 89 73.87 -9.09 -18.23
CA MET A 89 74.37 -10.46 -18.39
C MET A 89 73.29 -11.52 -18.09
N ASP A 90 73.57 -12.77 -18.49
CA ASP A 90 72.68 -13.89 -18.17
C ASP A 90 72.78 -14.29 -16.69
N THR A 91 71.61 -14.56 -16.11
CA THR A 91 71.35 -14.91 -14.71
C THR A 91 72.07 -16.14 -14.20
N LYS A 92 72.28 -17.13 -15.08
CA LYS A 92 72.97 -18.39 -14.76
C LYS A 92 74.39 -18.17 -14.25
N TYR A 93 74.94 -16.99 -14.51
CA TYR A 93 76.32 -16.64 -14.25
C TYR A 93 76.49 -15.55 -13.18
N LEU A 94 75.38 -15.07 -12.60
CA LEU A 94 75.37 -14.14 -11.49
C LEU A 94 75.42 -14.91 -10.17
N ILE A 95 76.31 -14.53 -9.24
CA ILE A 95 76.24 -14.98 -7.84
C ILE A 95 76.58 -13.80 -6.92
N ILE A 96 75.65 -13.42 -6.04
CA ILE A 96 75.88 -12.47 -4.95
C ILE A 96 75.70 -13.21 -3.63
N ASN A 97 76.76 -13.29 -2.82
CA ASN A 97 76.77 -14.10 -1.60
C ASN A 97 77.30 -13.32 -0.40
N ARG A 98 76.58 -13.34 0.72
CA ARG A 98 76.99 -12.70 2.00
C ARG A 98 77.36 -11.21 1.86
N SER A 99 76.65 -10.46 1.01
CA SER A 99 76.95 -9.05 0.76
C SER A 99 75.88 -8.11 1.35
N SER A 100 76.18 -6.83 1.49
CA SER A 100 75.24 -5.78 1.89
C SER A 100 75.10 -4.71 0.80
N ILE A 101 73.86 -4.38 0.42
CA ILE A 101 73.51 -3.40 -0.61
C ILE A 101 72.43 -2.48 -0.05
N ILE A 102 72.86 -1.39 0.59
CA ILE A 102 71.96 -0.55 1.39
C ILE A 102 72.18 0.94 1.13
N TYR A 103 71.12 1.74 1.24
CA TYR A 103 71.14 3.20 1.09
C TYR A 103 71.64 3.71 -0.27
N ASN A 104 71.59 2.91 -1.32
CA ASN A 104 71.98 3.34 -2.65
C ASN A 104 70.82 4.04 -3.38
N HIS A 105 71.13 4.98 -4.27
CA HIS A 105 70.16 5.83 -4.95
C HIS A 105 70.34 5.79 -6.48
N ALA A 106 69.23 5.71 -7.23
CA ALA A 106 69.24 5.86 -8.69
C ALA A 106 67.93 6.42 -9.23
N LEU A 107 67.86 6.71 -10.52
CA LEU A 107 66.61 7.03 -11.20
C LEU A 107 65.72 5.77 -11.31
N GLU A 108 66.33 4.62 -11.65
CA GLU A 108 65.70 3.28 -11.66
C GLU A 108 66.60 2.24 -10.99
N GLY A 109 66.03 1.38 -10.13
CA GLY A 109 66.77 0.30 -9.49
C GLY A 109 67.86 0.81 -8.52
N GLY A 110 67.45 1.48 -7.45
CA GLY A 110 68.36 2.10 -6.48
C GLY A 110 69.44 1.15 -5.94
N GLY A 111 69.09 -0.13 -5.71
CA GLY A 111 70.05 -1.17 -5.37
C GLY A 111 70.72 -1.78 -6.61
N ILE A 112 70.03 -2.71 -7.26
CA ILE A 112 70.52 -3.43 -8.43
C ILE A 112 69.62 -3.17 -9.63
N TYR A 113 70.24 -2.93 -10.78
CA TYR A 113 69.59 -2.97 -12.08
C TYR A 113 70.14 -4.12 -12.91
N LEU A 114 69.27 -5.06 -13.29
CA LEU A 114 69.57 -6.16 -14.19
C LEU A 114 68.93 -5.90 -15.55
N PHE A 115 69.75 -5.76 -16.59
CA PHE A 115 69.28 -5.53 -17.95
C PHE A 115 68.77 -6.84 -18.61
N ASP A 116 67.81 -6.69 -19.52
CA ASP A 116 67.26 -7.74 -20.40
C ASP A 116 66.65 -8.94 -19.64
N LYS A 117 67.31 -10.11 -19.62
CA LYS A 117 66.77 -11.37 -19.03
C LYS A 117 67.23 -11.63 -17.60
N GLY A 118 67.89 -10.67 -16.98
CA GLY A 118 68.37 -10.75 -15.61
C GLY A 118 67.25 -11.01 -14.59
N LYS A 119 67.49 -11.88 -13.60
CA LYS A 119 66.60 -12.30 -12.52
C LYS A 119 67.41 -12.75 -11.32
N ILE A 120 66.90 -12.46 -10.13
CA ILE A 120 67.39 -12.94 -8.85
C ILE A 120 66.53 -14.11 -8.39
N ASN A 121 67.18 -15.15 -7.87
CA ASN A 121 66.56 -16.31 -7.23
C ASN A 121 67.36 -16.73 -5.99
N GLN A 122 66.90 -17.77 -5.29
CA GLN A 122 67.56 -18.27 -4.08
C GLN A 122 68.95 -18.89 -4.36
N GLU A 123 69.25 -19.27 -5.60
CA GLU A 123 70.52 -19.88 -5.98
C GLU A 123 71.60 -18.84 -6.28
N ASN A 124 71.23 -17.68 -6.84
CA ASN A 124 72.17 -16.63 -7.20
C ASN A 124 72.27 -15.50 -6.17
N PHE A 125 71.33 -15.37 -5.24
CA PHE A 125 71.33 -14.32 -4.22
C PHE A 125 71.25 -14.92 -2.81
N ILE A 126 72.42 -15.25 -2.27
CA ILE A 126 72.57 -16.08 -1.08
C ILE A 126 73.00 -15.21 0.10
N GLN A 127 72.28 -15.28 1.23
CA GLN A 127 72.65 -14.61 2.49
C GLN A 127 73.01 -13.11 2.32
N THR A 128 72.41 -12.43 1.34
CA THR A 128 72.73 -11.05 0.97
C THR A 128 71.59 -10.13 1.39
N PHE A 129 71.94 -8.99 1.97
CA PHE A 129 70.98 -7.97 2.39
C PHE A 129 70.89 -6.88 1.33
N MET A 130 69.67 -6.61 0.84
CA MET A 130 69.38 -5.50 -0.06
C MET A 130 68.08 -4.85 0.40
N GLN A 131 68.21 -3.68 1.04
CA GLN A 131 67.14 -2.93 1.69
C GLN A 131 67.52 -1.44 1.76
N PHE A 132 66.53 -0.57 1.99
CA PHE A 132 66.73 0.88 2.16
C PHE A 132 67.41 1.59 0.97
N ASN A 133 67.41 0.99 -0.21
CA ASN A 133 67.78 1.69 -1.43
C ASN A 133 66.59 2.52 -1.93
N LYS A 134 66.83 3.51 -2.79
CA LYS A 134 65.82 4.43 -3.29
C LYS A 134 65.94 4.63 -4.79
N ALA A 135 64.80 4.59 -5.48
CA ALA A 135 64.67 4.98 -6.87
C ALA A 135 63.75 6.20 -7.00
N ASP A 136 63.98 7.07 -7.98
CA ASP A 136 63.14 8.25 -8.22
C ASP A 136 61.80 7.89 -8.90
N PHE A 137 61.77 6.86 -9.76
CA PHE A 137 60.55 6.39 -10.42
C PHE A 137 59.91 5.18 -9.72
N LEU A 138 60.40 3.98 -10.00
CA LEU A 138 59.87 2.70 -9.51
C LEU A 138 61.01 1.74 -9.18
N SER A 139 60.72 0.73 -8.35
CA SER A 139 61.66 -0.31 -7.93
C SER A 139 62.89 0.23 -7.17
N ASN A 140 62.70 0.48 -5.88
CA ASN A 140 63.72 1.00 -4.98
C ASN A 140 64.96 0.09 -4.88
N ASN A 141 64.76 -1.22 -4.80
CA ASN A 141 65.85 -2.16 -4.55
C ASN A 141 66.30 -2.88 -5.81
N LEU A 142 65.38 -3.31 -6.67
CA LEU A 142 65.70 -4.22 -7.77
C LEU A 142 64.90 -3.94 -9.03
N VAL A 143 65.59 -3.69 -10.14
CA VAL A 143 64.99 -3.81 -11.48
C VAL A 143 65.51 -5.09 -12.12
N GLU A 144 64.61 -5.92 -12.61
CA GLU A 144 64.90 -7.19 -13.29
C GLU A 144 63.77 -7.56 -14.27
N PHE A 145 63.96 -8.63 -15.05
CA PHE A 145 62.89 -9.12 -15.92
C PHE A 145 61.66 -9.53 -15.08
N PRO A 146 60.44 -9.07 -15.41
CA PRO A 146 59.24 -9.34 -14.63
C PRO A 146 59.06 -10.81 -14.26
N THR A 147 58.70 -11.06 -12.99
CA THR A 147 58.57 -12.42 -12.46
C THR A 147 57.12 -12.86 -12.36
N HIS A 148 56.22 -11.94 -12.07
CA HIS A 148 54.80 -12.23 -11.88
C HIS A 148 53.94 -10.98 -12.11
N LEU A 149 52.64 -11.22 -12.25
CA LEU A 149 51.60 -10.19 -12.35
C LEU A 149 50.93 -9.98 -10.98
N SER A 150 50.49 -8.75 -10.71
CA SER A 150 49.68 -8.40 -9.53
C SER A 150 48.43 -7.66 -9.96
N LEU A 151 47.29 -8.03 -9.39
CA LEU A 151 46.01 -7.37 -9.61
C LEU A 151 45.80 -6.27 -8.57
N PHE A 152 45.34 -5.12 -9.01
CA PHE A 152 44.86 -4.04 -8.16
C PHE A 152 43.37 -3.79 -8.40
N ILE A 153 42.60 -3.71 -7.31
CA ILE A 153 41.19 -3.32 -7.31
C ILE A 153 41.07 -2.05 -6.47
N ASN A 154 40.52 -0.98 -7.06
CA ASN A 154 40.37 0.33 -6.40
C ASN A 154 41.69 0.80 -5.74
N SER A 155 42.79 0.71 -6.48
CA SER A 155 44.16 1.05 -6.03
C SER A 155 44.73 0.18 -4.89
N GLN A 156 44.08 -0.94 -4.53
CA GLN A 156 44.58 -1.89 -3.52
C GLN A 156 45.07 -3.18 -4.17
N GLU A 157 46.26 -3.65 -3.80
CA GLU A 157 46.81 -4.92 -4.27
C GLU A 157 46.04 -6.10 -3.68
N MET A 158 45.60 -7.01 -4.54
CA MET A 158 44.84 -8.18 -4.15
C MET A 158 45.76 -9.38 -3.84
N GLN A 159 45.37 -10.16 -2.84
CA GLN A 159 46.07 -11.40 -2.48
C GLN A 159 45.92 -12.44 -3.59
N ALA A 160 46.99 -13.18 -3.86
CA ALA A 160 46.99 -14.24 -4.86
C ALA A 160 47.72 -15.50 -4.35
N GLU A 161 47.29 -16.66 -4.85
CA GLU A 161 47.96 -17.94 -4.67
C GLU A 161 48.73 -18.33 -5.93
N GLU A 162 49.89 -18.97 -5.78
CA GLU A 162 50.68 -19.46 -6.91
C GLU A 162 50.38 -20.94 -7.16
N LEU A 163 49.91 -21.26 -8.37
CA LEU A 163 49.78 -22.63 -8.86
C LEU A 163 50.85 -22.92 -9.92
N ILE A 164 51.40 -24.13 -9.88
CA ILE A 164 52.32 -24.65 -10.89
C ILE A 164 51.56 -25.67 -11.74
N PHE A 165 51.40 -25.40 -13.02
CA PHE A 165 50.74 -26.30 -13.98
C PHE A 165 51.61 -26.45 -15.22
N ASN A 166 52.00 -27.68 -15.58
CA ASN A 166 52.86 -27.97 -16.74
C ASN A 166 54.12 -27.08 -16.81
N ASN A 167 54.83 -26.90 -15.68
CA ASN A 167 55.99 -26.00 -15.52
C ASN A 167 55.71 -24.48 -15.72
N MET A 168 54.45 -24.06 -15.84
CA MET A 168 54.05 -22.65 -15.86
C MET A 168 53.60 -22.20 -14.47
N LYS A 169 54.03 -21.01 -14.05
CA LYS A 169 53.56 -20.36 -12.81
C LYS A 169 52.37 -19.47 -13.10
N ILE A 170 51.27 -19.69 -12.40
CA ILE A 170 50.02 -18.93 -12.55
C ILE A 170 49.64 -18.37 -11.18
N ARG A 171 49.32 -17.08 -11.13
CA ARG A 171 48.75 -16.47 -9.93
C ARG A 171 47.23 -16.46 -10.01
N ILE A 172 46.57 -16.89 -8.94
CA ILE A 172 45.11 -16.93 -8.85
C ILE A 172 44.65 -15.98 -7.77
N LEU A 173 43.68 -15.13 -8.08
CA LEU A 173 43.05 -14.23 -7.12
C LEU A 173 42.45 -15.01 -5.94
N LYS A 174 42.83 -14.62 -4.72
CA LYS A 174 42.28 -15.17 -3.47
C LYS A 174 41.42 -14.11 -2.78
N LEU A 175 40.12 -14.35 -2.71
CA LEU A 175 39.18 -13.50 -1.98
C LEU A 175 38.70 -14.19 -0.70
N LYS A 176 38.62 -13.42 0.39
CA LYS A 176 37.84 -13.81 1.56
C LYS A 176 36.36 -13.51 1.29
N PRO A 177 35.42 -14.26 1.89
CA PRO A 177 34.00 -13.97 1.75
C PRO A 177 33.70 -12.51 2.10
N TYR A 178 33.03 -11.79 1.21
CA TYR A 178 32.68 -10.37 1.39
C TYR A 178 31.20 -10.13 1.08
N LYS A 179 30.64 -9.06 1.65
CA LYS A 179 29.23 -8.69 1.47
C LYS A 179 29.02 -7.97 0.14
N ILE A 180 27.97 -8.36 -0.57
CA ILE A 180 27.49 -7.73 -1.80
C ILE A 180 26.01 -7.38 -1.65
N ILE A 181 25.55 -6.39 -2.43
CA ILE A 181 24.13 -6.05 -2.53
C ILE A 181 23.69 -6.41 -3.94
N GLU A 182 22.76 -7.35 -4.04
CA GLU A 182 22.15 -7.80 -5.30
C GLU A 182 20.64 -7.68 -5.17
N GLN A 183 20.01 -6.91 -6.08
CA GLN A 183 18.56 -6.67 -6.08
C GLN A 183 18.02 -6.23 -4.69
N GLY A 184 18.77 -5.38 -3.98
CA GLY A 184 18.41 -4.88 -2.64
C GLY A 184 18.65 -5.85 -1.49
N VAL A 185 19.14 -7.07 -1.74
CA VAL A 185 19.42 -8.09 -0.73
C VAL A 185 20.92 -8.18 -0.47
N ILE A 186 21.31 -8.22 0.82
CA ILE A 186 22.70 -8.42 1.22
C ILE A 186 23.04 -9.91 1.14
N LYS A 187 24.03 -10.28 0.32
CA LYS A 187 24.55 -11.65 0.17
C LYS A 187 26.05 -11.70 0.45
N LEU A 188 26.59 -12.90 0.72
CA LEU A 188 28.03 -13.13 0.82
C LEU A 188 28.53 -13.80 -0.46
N SER A 189 29.65 -13.30 -1.01
CA SER A 189 30.32 -13.89 -2.17
C SER A 189 31.80 -14.16 -1.88
N GLN A 190 32.32 -15.24 -2.46
CA GLN A 190 33.75 -15.58 -2.48
C GLN A 190 34.37 -15.36 -3.87
N TYR A 191 33.57 -14.95 -4.85
CA TYR A 191 33.98 -14.67 -6.23
C TYR A 191 34.03 -13.16 -6.47
N LEU A 192 34.88 -12.74 -7.42
CA LEU A 192 34.88 -11.36 -7.88
C LEU A 192 33.57 -11.08 -8.60
N MET A 193 32.74 -10.19 -8.06
CA MET A 193 31.51 -9.78 -8.73
C MET A 193 31.77 -8.69 -9.76
N ILE A 194 31.34 -8.91 -11.00
CA ILE A 194 31.45 -7.97 -12.14
C ILE A 194 30.07 -7.78 -12.80
N PRO A 195 29.84 -6.71 -13.57
CA PRO A 195 28.62 -6.61 -14.39
C PRO A 195 28.56 -7.69 -15.48
N SER A 196 27.35 -8.14 -15.81
CA SER A 196 27.11 -8.97 -17.00
C SER A 196 26.93 -8.07 -18.22
N GLN A 197 27.74 -8.27 -19.26
CA GLN A 197 27.63 -7.54 -20.53
C GLN A 197 27.61 -6.01 -20.41
N GLN A 198 28.24 -5.44 -19.39
CA GLN A 198 28.49 -3.99 -19.32
C GLN A 198 29.95 -3.72 -19.02
N ILE A 199 30.39 -2.49 -19.28
CA ILE A 199 31.74 -2.04 -19.00
C ILE A 199 31.92 -1.93 -17.47
N ILE A 200 32.95 -2.59 -16.93
CA ILE A 200 33.17 -2.68 -15.47
C ILE A 200 33.26 -1.31 -14.81
N LYS A 201 34.03 -0.39 -15.40
CA LYS A 201 34.28 0.96 -14.85
C LYS A 201 33.06 1.88 -14.91
N GLU A 202 32.12 1.64 -15.82
CA GLU A 202 30.90 2.44 -15.97
C GLU A 202 29.75 1.93 -15.09
N TYR A 203 29.82 0.67 -14.67
CA TYR A 203 28.77 0.02 -13.90
C TYR A 203 28.59 0.62 -12.50
N LYS A 204 27.34 0.93 -12.16
CA LYS A 204 26.94 1.45 -10.86
C LYS A 204 25.78 0.61 -10.33
N ASN A 205 25.85 0.27 -9.05
CA ASN A 205 24.77 -0.42 -8.35
C ASN A 205 23.70 0.59 -7.93
N TYR A 206 22.46 0.37 -8.31
CA TYR A 206 21.34 1.19 -7.87
C TYR A 206 20.79 0.67 -6.55
N ILE A 207 20.65 1.56 -5.56
CA ILE A 207 20.06 1.25 -4.26
C ILE A 207 18.66 1.89 -4.21
N PRO A 208 17.58 1.11 -4.40
CA PRO A 208 16.22 1.65 -4.55
C PRO A 208 15.74 2.45 -3.34
N GLN A 209 16.08 2.00 -2.12
CA GLN A 209 15.64 2.64 -0.87
C GLN A 209 16.10 4.09 -0.72
N PHE A 210 17.28 4.42 -1.23
CA PHE A 210 17.85 5.77 -1.13
C PHE A 210 17.81 6.52 -2.47
N LEU A 211 17.34 5.87 -3.55
CA LEU A 211 17.36 6.38 -4.91
C LEU A 211 18.77 6.82 -5.37
N ILE A 212 19.84 6.17 -4.88
CA ILE A 212 21.24 6.52 -5.19
C ILE A 212 21.94 5.42 -6.00
N PHE A 213 22.98 5.83 -6.73
CA PHE A 213 23.93 4.91 -7.36
C PHE A 213 25.22 4.85 -6.57
N GLN A 214 25.76 3.64 -6.43
CA GLN A 214 27.06 3.38 -5.81
C GLN A 214 28.01 2.73 -6.81
N ASN A 215 29.20 3.31 -6.97
CA ASN A 215 30.26 2.68 -7.74
C ASN A 215 30.82 1.47 -6.97
N ILE A 216 30.93 0.32 -7.63
CA ILE A 216 31.49 -0.90 -7.02
C ILE A 216 33.00 -1.00 -7.33
N LEU A 217 33.36 -0.86 -8.60
CA LEU A 217 34.72 -1.02 -9.11
C LEU A 217 35.09 0.23 -9.91
N ASN A 218 35.90 1.10 -9.31
CA ASN A 218 36.41 2.30 -9.98
C ASN A 218 37.59 1.96 -10.90
N ASP A 219 38.50 1.12 -10.41
CA ASP A 219 39.71 0.71 -11.14
C ASP A 219 39.96 -0.79 -10.96
N LEU A 220 40.24 -1.47 -12.07
CA LEU A 220 40.64 -2.88 -12.11
C LEU A 220 41.84 -2.99 -13.06
N GLN A 221 43.04 -3.15 -12.51
CA GLN A 221 44.28 -3.08 -13.31
C GLN A 221 45.27 -4.17 -12.94
N ILE A 222 46.12 -4.55 -13.89
CA ILE A 222 47.23 -5.49 -13.70
C ILE A 222 48.56 -4.77 -13.87
N ASN A 223 49.52 -5.10 -12.99
CA ASN A 223 50.86 -4.53 -12.99
C ASN A 223 51.94 -5.62 -13.01
N LEU A 224 53.13 -5.26 -13.47
CA LEU A 224 54.32 -6.11 -13.49
C LEU A 224 55.10 -5.95 -12.18
N LYS A 225 55.57 -7.07 -11.61
CA LYS A 225 56.40 -7.08 -10.41
C LYS A 225 57.65 -7.94 -10.50
N ASN A 226 58.66 -7.54 -9.74
CA ASN A 226 59.91 -8.29 -9.58
C ASN A 226 59.79 -9.37 -8.49
N SER A 227 60.86 -10.15 -8.31
CA SER A 227 61.01 -11.20 -7.29
C SER A 227 60.93 -10.69 -5.85
N ARG A 228 60.98 -9.37 -5.63
CA ARG A 228 60.86 -8.71 -4.32
C ARG A 228 59.52 -7.97 -4.14
N ASN A 229 58.54 -8.23 -5.02
CA ASN A 229 57.21 -7.61 -5.03
C ASN A 229 57.20 -6.08 -5.24
N GLU A 230 58.26 -5.49 -5.79
CA GLU A 230 58.27 -4.09 -6.22
C GLU A 230 57.68 -3.95 -7.63
N LEU A 231 56.98 -2.84 -7.89
CA LEU A 231 56.38 -2.51 -9.18
C LEU A 231 57.45 -2.16 -10.21
N LEU A 232 57.30 -2.69 -11.43
CA LEU A 232 58.19 -2.48 -12.56
C LEU A 232 57.54 -1.60 -13.64
N GLN A 233 58.35 -0.77 -14.29
CA GLN A 233 57.98 -0.04 -15.51
C GLN A 233 58.00 -0.97 -16.73
N ASN A 234 57.10 -0.75 -17.69
CA ASN A 234 56.99 -1.57 -18.90
C ASN A 234 57.99 -1.17 -20.00
N SER A 235 59.27 -1.10 -19.67
CA SER A 235 60.34 -0.76 -20.63
C SER A 235 60.52 -1.82 -21.73
N LEU A 236 60.04 -3.05 -21.51
CA LEU A 236 60.17 -4.20 -22.42
C LEU A 236 58.96 -4.41 -23.34
N GLN A 237 58.02 -3.45 -23.43
CA GLN A 237 56.84 -3.51 -24.30
C GLN A 237 56.01 -4.80 -24.12
N PHE A 238 55.70 -5.17 -22.88
CA PHE A 238 54.73 -6.24 -22.62
C PHE A 238 53.35 -5.86 -23.15
N SER A 239 52.69 -6.85 -23.76
CA SER A 239 51.27 -6.82 -24.11
C SER A 239 50.56 -8.00 -23.44
N CYS A 240 49.31 -7.79 -23.04
CA CYS A 240 48.51 -8.78 -22.31
C CYS A 240 47.30 -9.21 -23.13
N PHE A 241 47.12 -10.51 -23.30
CA PHE A 241 45.93 -11.11 -23.90
C PHE A 241 44.97 -11.53 -22.79
N VAL A 242 43.72 -11.08 -22.88
CA VAL A 242 42.66 -11.45 -21.94
C VAL A 242 41.72 -12.45 -22.61
N SER A 243 41.46 -13.53 -21.91
CA SER A 243 40.62 -14.61 -22.40
C SER A 243 39.69 -15.12 -21.30
N GLN A 244 38.52 -15.62 -21.67
CA GLN A 244 37.52 -16.13 -20.73
C GLN A 244 37.09 -17.56 -21.00
N LYS A 245 36.63 -18.25 -19.96
CA LYS A 245 36.04 -19.59 -19.99
C LYS A 245 35.01 -19.74 -18.86
N ILE A 246 33.95 -20.51 -19.09
CA ILE A 246 33.00 -20.90 -18.05
C ILE A 246 33.47 -22.24 -17.46
N ALA A 247 33.61 -22.32 -16.14
CA ALA A 247 34.09 -23.50 -15.42
C ALA A 247 33.11 -23.96 -14.34
N GLN A 248 33.14 -25.25 -14.01
CA GLN A 248 32.37 -25.85 -12.92
C GLN A 248 33.21 -25.89 -11.63
N LEU A 249 32.56 -25.74 -10.46
CA LEU A 249 33.18 -25.69 -9.12
C LEU A 249 34.16 -26.85 -8.81
N ASN A 250 33.97 -28.02 -9.42
CA ASN A 250 34.70 -29.26 -9.08
C ASN A 250 35.64 -29.78 -10.19
N GLN A 251 35.82 -29.05 -11.28
CA GLN A 251 36.73 -29.48 -12.34
C GLN A 251 38.18 -29.06 -12.07
N VAL A 252 39.12 -29.99 -12.28
CA VAL A 252 40.56 -29.69 -12.32
C VAL A 252 40.80 -28.63 -13.40
N TYR A 253 41.58 -27.59 -13.07
CA TYR A 253 41.93 -26.50 -13.99
C TYR A 253 42.38 -27.06 -15.35
N SER A 254 41.53 -26.92 -16.38
CA SER A 254 41.83 -27.31 -17.74
C SER A 254 42.11 -26.05 -18.57
N PHE A 255 43.34 -25.97 -19.10
CA PHE A 255 43.82 -24.85 -19.92
C PHE A 255 43.46 -24.96 -21.41
N SER A 256 42.63 -25.93 -21.78
CA SER A 256 42.02 -26.02 -23.12
C SER A 256 40.80 -25.10 -23.21
N GLU A 257 40.63 -24.44 -24.36
CA GLU A 257 39.40 -23.74 -24.79
C GLU A 257 39.07 -22.40 -24.11
N PHE A 258 40.04 -21.49 -24.00
CA PHE A 258 39.75 -20.08 -23.65
C PHE A 258 39.37 -19.26 -24.89
N LYS A 259 38.27 -18.49 -24.82
CA LYS A 259 37.88 -17.55 -25.86
C LYS A 259 38.64 -16.23 -25.67
N LEU A 260 39.39 -15.81 -26.68
CA LEU A 260 40.10 -14.52 -26.68
C LEU A 260 39.07 -13.38 -26.74
N ILE A 261 39.20 -12.41 -25.82
CA ILE A 261 38.36 -11.21 -25.78
C ILE A 261 39.10 -10.06 -26.47
N SER A 262 40.30 -9.75 -25.98
CA SER A 262 41.05 -8.58 -26.44
C SER A 262 42.54 -8.68 -26.08
N SER A 263 43.34 -7.81 -26.70
CA SER A 263 44.73 -7.54 -26.35
C SER A 263 44.87 -6.14 -25.76
N ILE A 264 45.44 -6.02 -24.57
CA ILE A 264 45.69 -4.77 -23.86
C ILE A 264 47.15 -4.37 -23.99
N GLN A 265 47.39 -3.08 -24.19
CA GLN A 265 48.70 -2.45 -24.07
C GLN A 265 48.81 -1.70 -22.75
N ALA A 266 50.02 -1.51 -22.24
CA ALA A 266 50.19 -0.75 -21.02
C ALA A 266 49.89 0.74 -21.27
N ASP A 267 49.13 1.36 -20.37
CA ASP A 267 48.82 2.78 -20.41
C ASP A 267 50.06 3.64 -20.08
N GLU A 268 49.94 4.97 -20.18
CA GLU A 268 51.01 5.94 -19.88
C GLU A 268 51.65 5.75 -18.49
N PHE A 269 50.90 5.16 -17.55
CA PHE A 269 51.34 4.87 -16.19
C PHE A 269 51.85 3.43 -15.98
N ASN A 270 52.04 2.65 -17.05
CA ASN A 270 52.45 1.23 -17.03
C ASN A 270 51.42 0.25 -16.42
N HIS A 271 50.14 0.59 -16.49
CA HIS A 271 49.03 -0.27 -16.03
C HIS A 271 48.39 -0.99 -17.21
N PHE A 272 47.93 -2.22 -17.00
CA PHE A 272 47.04 -2.91 -17.95
C PHE A 272 45.60 -2.81 -17.44
N ASP A 273 44.79 -1.95 -18.05
CA ASP A 273 43.40 -1.72 -17.63
C ASP A 273 42.48 -2.88 -18.04
N LEU A 274 41.83 -3.47 -17.05
CA LEU A 274 40.74 -4.44 -17.23
C LEU A 274 39.36 -3.80 -17.00
N GLY A 275 39.30 -2.58 -16.46
CA GLY A 275 38.05 -1.88 -16.12
C GLY A 275 37.24 -1.45 -17.34
N SER A 276 37.91 -1.18 -18.47
CA SER A 276 37.27 -0.85 -19.75
C SER A 276 36.70 -2.08 -20.50
N MET A 277 36.78 -3.28 -19.92
CA MET A 277 36.31 -4.51 -20.55
C MET A 277 34.86 -4.86 -20.22
N GLN A 278 34.27 -5.65 -21.10
CA GLN A 278 32.96 -6.27 -20.95
C GLN A 278 33.13 -7.80 -20.97
N PHE A 279 32.57 -8.47 -19.95
CA PHE A 279 32.59 -9.93 -19.86
C PHE A 279 31.18 -10.50 -20.03
N HIS A 280 31.11 -11.71 -20.57
CA HIS A 280 29.85 -12.39 -20.83
C HIS A 280 29.75 -13.63 -19.93
N PHE A 281 28.81 -13.59 -18.99
CA PHE A 281 28.43 -14.71 -18.13
C PHE A 281 26.99 -14.50 -17.66
N ASP A 282 26.16 -15.52 -17.84
CA ASP A 282 24.74 -15.45 -17.53
C ASP A 282 24.53 -15.34 -16.00
N PRO A 283 23.95 -14.23 -15.52
CA PRO A 283 23.76 -14.02 -14.08
C PRO A 283 22.67 -14.91 -13.46
N TYR A 284 21.87 -15.61 -14.26
CA TYR A 284 20.82 -16.52 -13.80
C TYR A 284 21.20 -18.00 -13.95
N GLN A 285 22.41 -18.30 -14.41
CA GLN A 285 22.92 -19.66 -14.57
C GLN A 285 23.16 -20.37 -13.22
N ASP A 286 23.24 -21.71 -13.25
CA ASP A 286 23.42 -22.56 -12.07
C ASP A 286 24.53 -22.07 -11.12
N GLU A 287 24.25 -22.12 -9.81
CA GLU A 287 25.21 -21.77 -8.74
C GLU A 287 26.49 -22.63 -8.72
N ASN A 288 26.57 -23.65 -9.58
CA ASN A 288 27.72 -24.54 -9.70
C ASN A 288 28.77 -24.10 -10.74
N GLN A 289 28.54 -22.97 -11.43
CA GLN A 289 29.45 -22.43 -12.44
C GLN A 289 30.04 -21.09 -12.02
N HIS A 290 31.18 -20.74 -12.62
CA HIS A 290 31.82 -19.43 -12.48
C HIS A 290 32.61 -19.08 -13.73
N LEU A 291 32.84 -17.78 -13.92
CA LEU A 291 33.65 -17.25 -15.00
C LEU A 291 35.13 -17.28 -14.61
N GLN A 292 35.97 -17.83 -15.48
CA GLN A 292 37.42 -17.78 -15.37
C GLN A 292 37.98 -16.80 -16.38
N ILE A 293 38.69 -15.78 -15.91
CA ILE A 293 39.35 -14.77 -16.74
C ILE A 293 40.85 -14.97 -16.61
N LEU A 294 41.49 -15.39 -17.71
CA LEU A 294 42.92 -15.59 -17.80
C LEU A 294 43.57 -14.42 -18.52
N VAL A 295 44.51 -13.77 -17.83
CA VAL A 295 45.37 -12.74 -18.38
C VAL A 295 46.75 -13.31 -18.63
N ASN A 296 47.20 -13.24 -19.89
CA ASN A 296 48.48 -13.74 -20.36
C ASN A 296 49.31 -12.60 -20.94
N CYS A 297 50.37 -12.21 -20.23
CA CYS A 297 51.26 -11.13 -20.65
C CYS A 297 52.59 -11.67 -21.20
N SER A 298 53.01 -11.12 -22.33
CA SER A 298 54.28 -11.48 -22.99
C SER A 298 54.94 -10.27 -23.64
N SER A 299 56.26 -10.33 -23.78
CA SER A 299 57.07 -9.33 -24.49
C SER A 299 57.70 -9.94 -25.74
N ASN A 300 57.89 -9.13 -26.78
CA ASN A 300 58.51 -9.55 -28.05
C ASN A 300 59.94 -10.07 -27.88
N SER A 301 60.66 -9.66 -26.82
CA SER A 301 62.05 -10.04 -26.56
C SER A 301 62.21 -11.42 -25.89
N SER A 302 61.12 -12.05 -25.42
CA SER A 302 61.19 -13.32 -24.68
C SER A 302 60.03 -14.27 -24.95
N LYS A 303 60.30 -15.58 -24.89
CA LYS A 303 59.27 -16.63 -24.95
C LYS A 303 58.53 -16.86 -23.62
N ASN A 304 58.94 -16.17 -22.54
CA ASN A 304 58.39 -16.38 -21.20
C ASN A 304 57.08 -15.59 -21.04
N LYS A 305 56.01 -16.31 -20.70
CA LYS A 305 54.67 -15.76 -20.48
C LYS A 305 54.38 -15.66 -18.99
N LEU A 306 53.69 -14.61 -18.59
CA LEU A 306 53.19 -14.41 -17.22
C LEU A 306 51.67 -14.57 -17.20
N PHE A 307 51.15 -15.30 -16.22
CA PHE A 307 49.73 -15.64 -16.14
C PHE A 307 49.10 -15.18 -14.83
N TYR A 308 47.90 -14.61 -14.93
CA TYR A 308 47.03 -14.28 -13.80
C TYR A 308 45.61 -14.76 -14.08
N LEU A 309 44.98 -15.45 -13.12
CA LEU A 309 43.65 -16.02 -13.24
C LEU A 309 42.69 -15.40 -12.21
N LEU A 310 41.53 -14.94 -12.69
CA LEU A 310 40.45 -14.40 -11.88
C LEU A 310 39.26 -15.37 -11.94
N ASN A 311 38.69 -15.69 -10.78
CA ASN A 311 37.40 -16.37 -10.71
C ASN A 311 36.32 -15.33 -10.37
N ALA A 312 35.36 -15.15 -11.28
CA ALA A 312 34.35 -14.10 -11.22
C ALA A 312 32.92 -14.66 -11.38
N ARG A 313 31.95 -13.87 -10.93
CA ARG A 313 30.51 -14.05 -11.18
C ARG A 313 29.89 -12.72 -11.55
N THR A 314 28.74 -12.76 -12.20
CA THR A 314 28.04 -11.57 -12.64
C THR A 314 26.89 -11.18 -11.70
N TYR A 315 26.61 -9.88 -11.61
CA TYR A 315 25.40 -9.39 -10.93
C TYR A 315 24.14 -9.70 -11.74
N ARG A 316 23.06 -10.09 -11.04
CA ARG A 316 21.71 -10.11 -11.63
C ARG A 316 21.28 -8.72 -12.07
N CYS A 317 20.41 -8.70 -13.08
CA CYS A 317 19.93 -7.45 -13.65
C CYS A 317 19.19 -6.65 -12.58
N GLN A 318 19.59 -5.39 -12.43
CA GLN A 318 19.02 -4.45 -11.46
C GLN A 318 17.87 -3.65 -12.10
N LEU A 319 17.23 -2.79 -11.30
CA LEU A 319 16.24 -1.86 -11.85
C LEU A 319 16.90 -0.97 -12.91
N GLY A 320 16.20 -0.77 -14.01
CA GLY A 320 16.69 -0.08 -15.20
C GLY A 320 17.47 -0.96 -16.16
N GLU A 321 17.62 -2.24 -15.87
CA GLU A 321 18.17 -3.23 -16.78
C GLU A 321 17.13 -4.27 -17.16
N PHE A 322 17.40 -4.98 -18.24
CA PHE A 322 16.63 -6.14 -18.67
C PHE A 322 17.57 -7.25 -19.15
N TYR A 323 17.12 -8.49 -19.01
CA TYR A 323 17.84 -9.68 -19.40
C TYR A 323 17.58 -10.02 -20.87
N ILE A 324 18.64 -10.03 -21.67
CA ILE A 324 18.64 -10.40 -23.08
C ILE A 324 19.98 -11.05 -23.44
N ASP A 325 19.96 -12.04 -24.32
CA ASP A 325 21.15 -12.73 -24.82
C ASP A 325 22.11 -13.19 -23.70
N GLU A 326 21.59 -13.82 -22.64
CA GLU A 326 22.39 -14.31 -21.51
C GLU A 326 23.17 -13.20 -20.75
N GLY A 327 22.66 -11.96 -20.73
CA GLY A 327 23.22 -10.87 -19.94
C GLY A 327 22.29 -9.71 -19.70
N CYS A 328 22.79 -8.68 -19.02
CA CYS A 328 22.00 -7.52 -18.61
C CYS A 328 22.32 -6.30 -19.46
N GLN A 329 21.31 -5.70 -20.08
CA GLN A 329 21.42 -4.46 -20.83
C GLN A 329 20.62 -3.35 -20.17
N ILE A 330 21.08 -2.11 -20.32
CA ILE A 330 20.43 -0.93 -19.73
C ILE A 330 19.25 -0.50 -20.60
N CYS A 331 18.12 -0.20 -19.98
CA CYS A 331 16.99 0.44 -20.64
C CYS A 331 17.29 1.93 -20.87
N GLU A 332 17.43 2.34 -22.13
CA GLU A 332 17.78 3.72 -22.47
C GLU A 332 16.57 4.66 -22.32
N SER A 333 16.59 5.48 -21.26
CA SER A 333 15.51 6.42 -20.96
C SER A 333 15.39 7.56 -21.98
N THR A 334 16.47 7.88 -22.70
CA THR A 334 16.49 8.87 -23.79
C THR A 334 15.57 8.47 -24.95
N PHE A 335 15.44 7.18 -25.22
CA PHE A 335 14.53 6.63 -26.22
C PHE A 335 13.14 6.28 -25.66
N GLY A 336 12.89 6.56 -24.37
CA GLY A 336 11.61 6.30 -23.73
C GLY A 336 11.48 4.90 -23.11
N PHE A 337 12.59 4.21 -22.83
CA PHE A 337 12.57 2.88 -22.23
C PHE A 337 13.00 2.90 -20.75
N TYR A 338 12.32 2.12 -19.92
CA TYR A 338 12.65 1.96 -18.51
C TYR A 338 12.35 0.55 -18.01
N SER A 339 12.89 0.18 -16.85
CA SER A 339 12.54 -1.04 -16.14
C SER A 339 12.52 -0.78 -14.64
N VAL A 340 11.39 -1.05 -14.00
CA VAL A 340 11.23 -0.97 -12.53
C VAL A 340 10.90 -2.34 -11.92
N THR A 341 11.03 -3.42 -12.69
CA THR A 341 10.78 -4.78 -12.22
C THR A 341 12.08 -5.55 -12.24
N TYR A 342 12.30 -6.40 -11.22
CA TYR A 342 13.43 -7.33 -11.26
C TYR A 342 13.17 -8.43 -12.29
N ASP A 343 14.25 -8.97 -12.84
CA ASP A 343 14.24 -10.08 -13.80
C ASP A 343 13.40 -9.77 -15.07
N ALA A 344 13.33 -8.49 -15.43
CA ALA A 344 12.64 -8.04 -16.63
C ALA A 344 13.33 -8.60 -17.88
N THR A 345 12.57 -9.19 -18.80
CA THR A 345 13.07 -9.67 -20.10
C THR A 345 12.93 -8.64 -21.22
N LYS A 346 12.27 -7.52 -20.93
CA LYS A 346 12.05 -6.40 -21.85
C LYS A 346 11.88 -5.11 -21.05
N CYS A 347 12.26 -3.98 -21.65
CA CYS A 347 11.96 -2.67 -21.10
C CYS A 347 10.49 -2.28 -21.33
N SER A 348 9.90 -1.57 -20.38
CA SER A 348 8.62 -0.90 -20.51
C SER A 348 8.77 0.41 -21.28
N ILE A 349 7.68 0.83 -21.95
CA ILE A 349 7.63 2.04 -22.79
C ILE A 349 7.04 3.20 -22.01
N PHE A 350 7.63 4.39 -22.15
CA PHE A 350 7.18 5.62 -21.51
C PHE A 350 5.76 6.03 -21.91
N ASP A 351 4.84 5.98 -20.95
CA ASP A 351 3.45 6.44 -21.11
C ASP A 351 3.29 7.89 -20.60
N LYS A 352 3.27 8.84 -21.55
CA LYS A 352 3.11 10.28 -21.27
C LYS A 352 1.78 10.65 -20.63
N THR A 353 0.79 9.75 -20.61
CA THR A 353 -0.52 10.02 -19.98
C THR A 353 -0.49 9.81 -18.46
N LYS A 354 0.45 9.01 -17.97
CA LYS A 354 0.59 8.64 -16.56
C LYS A 354 1.84 9.22 -15.93
N PHE A 355 2.90 9.37 -16.72
CA PHE A 355 4.23 9.68 -16.24
C PHE A 355 4.71 11.03 -16.74
N ALA A 356 5.26 11.85 -15.84
CA ALA A 356 5.82 13.15 -16.13
C ALA A 356 7.21 13.03 -16.76
N ASN A 357 8.02 12.11 -16.23
CA ASN A 357 9.37 11.82 -16.67
C ASN A 357 9.77 10.39 -16.28
N ILE A 358 10.84 9.87 -16.87
CA ILE A 358 11.41 8.56 -16.52
C ILE A 358 12.93 8.65 -16.41
N SER A 359 13.49 7.82 -15.55
CA SER A 359 14.87 7.36 -15.66
C SER A 359 14.87 5.89 -16.06
N SER A 360 16.02 5.31 -16.36
CA SER A 360 16.10 3.88 -16.69
C SER A 360 15.47 3.03 -15.58
N GLN A 361 15.72 3.37 -14.32
CA GLN A 361 15.36 2.60 -13.13
C GLN A 361 14.20 3.15 -12.29
N ALA A 362 13.62 4.31 -12.65
CA ALA A 362 12.55 4.94 -11.88
C ALA A 362 11.57 5.71 -12.76
N ILE A 363 10.37 5.92 -12.25
CA ILE A 363 9.27 6.59 -12.96
C ILE A 363 8.80 7.76 -12.09
N GLN A 364 8.58 8.92 -12.73
CA GLN A 364 7.96 10.08 -12.12
C GLN A 364 6.47 10.12 -12.51
N LEU A 365 5.57 10.01 -11.54
CA LEU A 365 4.14 10.07 -11.79
C LEU A 365 3.65 11.50 -11.99
N LEU A 366 2.66 11.67 -12.88
CA LEU A 366 1.85 12.89 -12.95
C LEU A 366 0.95 13.02 -11.71
N GLU A 367 0.53 14.24 -11.40
CA GLU A 367 -0.49 14.50 -10.38
C GLU A 367 -1.78 13.72 -10.72
N GLY A 368 -2.42 13.14 -9.70
CA GLY A 368 -3.60 12.31 -9.85
C GLY A 368 -3.32 10.82 -10.04
N TYR A 369 -2.06 10.39 -10.14
CA TYR A 369 -1.69 8.98 -10.19
C TYR A 369 -0.98 8.51 -8.93
N TRP A 370 -1.20 7.24 -8.59
CA TRP A 370 -0.61 6.59 -7.42
C TRP A 370 -0.01 5.24 -7.81
N ARG A 371 1.08 4.87 -7.11
CA ARG A 371 1.72 3.55 -7.24
C ARG A 371 2.14 3.02 -5.87
N PRO A 372 2.05 1.70 -5.63
CA PRO A 372 2.28 1.13 -4.30
C PRO A 372 3.75 1.05 -3.90
N ASN A 373 4.65 0.70 -4.82
CA ASN A 373 6.06 0.43 -4.52
C ASN A 373 6.98 0.77 -5.70
N LEU A 374 8.30 0.66 -5.46
CA LEU A 374 9.33 0.97 -6.45
C LEU A 374 9.52 -0.14 -7.49
N TYR A 375 8.98 -1.33 -7.24
CA TYR A 375 9.26 -2.57 -7.98
C TYR A 375 8.18 -2.92 -9.01
N SER A 376 7.30 -1.96 -9.31
CA SER A 376 6.12 -2.15 -10.16
C SER A 376 5.87 -0.90 -10.99
N ASP A 377 5.49 -1.11 -12.25
CA ASP A 377 5.00 -0.07 -13.14
C ASP A 377 3.46 0.04 -13.15
N TYR A 378 2.77 -0.78 -12.35
CA TYR A 378 1.33 -0.66 -12.16
C TYR A 378 0.99 0.63 -11.40
N THR A 379 0.21 1.47 -12.05
CA THR A 379 -0.26 2.75 -11.52
C THR A 379 -1.74 2.90 -11.75
N ASP A 380 -2.44 3.46 -10.77
CA ASP A 380 -3.85 3.77 -10.87
C ASP A 380 -4.13 5.25 -10.70
N TYR A 381 -5.25 5.68 -11.29
CA TYR A 381 -5.74 7.04 -11.22
C TYR A 381 -6.61 7.26 -9.98
N CYS A 382 -6.35 8.34 -9.25
CA CYS A 382 -7.05 8.73 -8.03
C CYS A 382 -8.40 9.39 -8.35
N PHE A 383 -9.38 8.54 -8.69
CA PHE A 383 -10.68 8.99 -9.24
C PHE A 383 -11.62 9.67 -8.23
N LYS A 384 -11.44 9.49 -6.91
CA LYS A 384 -12.23 10.21 -5.90
C LYS A 384 -11.86 11.69 -5.87
N ASN A 385 -10.56 11.98 -5.75
CA ASN A 385 -10.04 13.33 -5.82
C ASN A 385 -8.59 13.30 -6.31
N ILE A 386 -8.37 13.98 -7.44
CA ILE A 386 -7.06 14.08 -8.11
C ILE A 386 -6.00 14.64 -7.15
N LYS A 387 -6.39 15.62 -6.32
CA LYS A 387 -5.48 16.33 -5.41
C LYS A 387 -4.96 15.47 -4.25
N PHE A 388 -5.57 14.30 -3.98
CA PHE A 388 -5.06 13.41 -2.94
C PHE A 388 -3.73 12.79 -3.35
N CYS A 389 -3.50 12.63 -4.65
CA CYS A 389 -2.27 12.05 -5.20
C CYS A 389 -1.44 13.15 -5.85
N LYS A 390 -0.39 13.60 -5.16
CA LYS A 390 0.48 14.69 -5.63
C LYS A 390 1.33 14.31 -6.85
N GLY A 391 1.55 13.01 -7.08
CA GLY A 391 2.52 12.53 -8.06
C GLY A 391 3.96 12.79 -7.63
N GLY A 392 4.93 12.47 -8.48
CA GLY A 392 6.37 12.60 -8.19
C GLY A 392 7.16 11.30 -8.34
N TRP A 393 8.41 11.31 -7.87
CA TRP A 393 9.35 10.18 -7.97
C TRP A 393 9.16 9.11 -6.90
N ASN A 394 8.44 9.42 -5.83
CA ASN A 394 8.29 8.53 -4.68
C ASN A 394 7.20 7.48 -4.92
N VAL A 395 6.84 6.72 -3.88
CA VAL A 395 5.87 5.60 -3.93
C VAL A 395 5.00 5.59 -2.68
N GLY A 396 3.88 4.88 -2.73
CA GLY A 396 3.04 4.61 -1.57
C GLY A 396 2.52 5.89 -0.91
N ASP A 397 2.64 5.96 0.41
CA ASP A 397 2.10 7.05 1.22
C ASP A 397 2.78 8.41 0.98
N GLU A 398 4.02 8.42 0.46
CA GLU A 398 4.75 9.66 0.18
C GLU A 398 4.17 10.43 -1.02
N LEU A 399 3.44 9.73 -1.89
CA LEU A 399 2.71 10.35 -3.01
C LEU A 399 1.42 11.06 -2.55
N CYS A 400 1.04 10.90 -1.29
CA CYS A 400 -0.21 11.40 -0.78
C CYS A 400 -0.12 12.85 -0.28
N SER A 401 -1.24 13.57 -0.39
CA SER A 401 -1.44 14.87 0.25
C SER A 401 -1.30 14.78 1.79
N LEU A 402 -1.16 15.94 2.44
CA LEU A 402 -0.94 16.00 3.88
C LEU A 402 -2.10 15.34 4.64
N GLY A 403 -1.77 14.44 5.57
CA GLY A 403 -2.73 13.67 6.36
C GLY A 403 -3.41 12.50 5.66
N HIS A 404 -3.16 12.29 4.36
CA HIS A 404 -3.69 11.17 3.58
C HIS A 404 -2.65 10.03 3.46
N ILE A 405 -3.12 8.78 3.50
CA ILE A 405 -2.34 7.53 3.40
C ILE A 405 -3.13 6.41 2.70
N GLY A 406 -2.46 5.30 2.42
CA GLY A 406 -3.05 4.07 1.88
C GLY A 406 -3.22 4.10 0.37
N GLY A 407 -3.83 3.03 -0.17
CA GLY A 407 -4.10 2.89 -1.60
C GLY A 407 -4.89 4.09 -2.13
N LEU A 408 -4.40 4.71 -3.21
CA LEU A 408 -4.98 5.91 -3.83
C LEU A 408 -5.13 7.12 -2.88
N CYS A 409 -4.45 7.11 -1.74
CA CYS A 409 -4.49 8.18 -0.74
C CYS A 409 -5.90 8.51 -0.22
N GLU A 410 -6.80 7.52 -0.17
CA GLU A 410 -8.20 7.75 0.22
C GLU A 410 -8.45 7.65 1.73
N GLU A 411 -7.48 7.17 2.52
CA GLU A 411 -7.59 7.05 3.97
C GLU A 411 -6.75 8.11 4.69
N CYS A 412 -7.08 8.36 5.97
CA CYS A 412 -6.40 9.36 6.78
C CYS A 412 -5.39 8.73 7.74
N ASP A 413 -4.32 9.46 8.05
CA ASP A 413 -3.29 9.00 8.97
C ASP A 413 -3.74 9.15 10.43
N TYR A 414 -4.52 8.19 10.92
CA TYR A 414 -5.03 8.17 12.29
C TYR A 414 -3.94 7.97 13.35
N HIS A 415 -2.84 7.30 12.98
CA HIS A 415 -1.79 6.86 13.90
C HIS A 415 -0.49 7.67 13.77
N ASN A 416 -0.48 8.73 12.96
CA ASN A 416 0.70 9.53 12.66
C ASN A 416 1.87 8.67 12.12
N ARG A 417 1.58 7.71 11.25
CA ARG A 417 2.60 6.84 10.61
C ARG A 417 3.62 7.64 9.81
N ARG A 418 3.19 8.76 9.22
CA ARG A 418 4.06 9.66 8.44
C ARG A 418 4.83 10.67 9.29
N GLY A 419 4.47 10.88 10.56
CA GLY A 419 5.08 11.90 11.42
C GLY A 419 4.54 13.33 11.23
N GLU A 420 3.49 13.53 10.43
CA GLU A 420 2.90 14.84 10.11
C GLU A 420 1.73 15.25 11.02
N GLY A 421 1.32 14.40 11.96
CA GLY A 421 0.17 14.59 12.86
C GLY A 421 -0.87 13.47 12.73
N SER A 422 -1.88 13.48 13.60
CA SER A 422 -3.02 12.55 13.54
C SER A 422 -4.22 13.19 12.87
N PHE A 423 -4.78 12.51 11.87
CA PHE A 423 -5.86 13.03 11.04
C PHE A 423 -7.07 12.09 11.04
N PHE A 424 -8.26 12.66 10.87
CA PHE A 424 -9.50 11.92 10.71
C PHE A 424 -10.25 12.31 9.44
N LYS A 425 -11.01 11.35 8.92
CA LYS A 425 -11.74 11.47 7.66
C LYS A 425 -13.06 12.19 7.86
N ASN A 426 -13.27 13.29 7.15
CA ASN A 426 -14.58 13.91 7.06
C ASN A 426 -15.48 13.09 6.13
N GLN A 427 -16.69 12.76 6.59
CA GLN A 427 -17.65 11.98 5.82
C GLN A 427 -18.21 12.72 4.59
N GLN A 428 -18.02 14.03 4.51
CA GLN A 428 -18.58 14.86 3.42
C GLN A 428 -17.71 14.82 2.17
N ASP A 429 -16.43 15.21 2.29
CA ASP A 429 -15.53 15.37 1.15
C ASP A 429 -14.41 14.32 1.11
N SER A 430 -14.39 13.38 2.07
CA SER A 430 -13.30 12.43 2.31
C SER A 430 -11.94 13.07 2.58
N GLU A 431 -11.91 14.39 2.86
CA GLU A 431 -10.70 15.10 3.27
C GLU A 431 -10.31 14.75 4.71
N CYS A 432 -9.00 14.80 4.96
CA CYS A 432 -8.42 14.53 6.26
C CYS A 432 -8.21 15.82 7.06
N TYR A 433 -8.85 15.93 8.23
CA TYR A 433 -8.68 17.05 9.16
C TYR A 433 -7.90 16.61 10.39
N ASN A 434 -7.18 17.56 10.98
CA ASN A 434 -6.35 17.31 12.15
C ASN A 434 -7.22 16.97 13.38
N CYS A 435 -6.81 15.98 14.18
CA CYS A 435 -7.57 15.49 15.34
C CYS A 435 -7.69 16.50 16.51
N SER A 436 -7.17 17.73 16.36
CA SER A 436 -7.31 18.81 17.35
C SER A 436 -8.70 19.47 17.39
N ILE A 437 -9.53 19.23 16.39
CA ILE A 437 -10.90 19.76 16.32
C ILE A 437 -11.82 18.94 17.25
N ASN A 438 -12.77 19.62 17.92
CA ASN A 438 -13.62 19.02 18.94
C ASN A 438 -14.64 18.00 18.37
N THR A 439 -14.21 16.76 18.16
CA THR A 439 -15.00 15.64 17.61
C THR A 439 -16.07 15.10 18.58
N ILE A 440 -16.04 15.52 19.84
CA ILE A 440 -17.01 15.13 20.88
C ILE A 440 -18.40 15.76 20.62
N THR A 441 -18.45 16.94 20.02
CA THR A 441 -19.70 17.68 19.80
C THR A 441 -20.74 16.90 18.96
N PRO A 442 -20.40 16.37 17.76
CA PRO A 442 -21.34 15.55 16.98
C PRO A 442 -21.72 14.25 17.69
N PHE A 443 -20.84 13.67 18.50
CA PHE A 443 -21.17 12.50 19.33
C PHE A 443 -22.32 12.82 20.30
N ILE A 444 -22.21 13.90 21.08
CA ILE A 444 -23.22 14.30 22.07
C ILE A 444 -24.59 14.55 21.40
N PHE A 445 -24.61 15.28 20.28
CA PHE A 445 -25.87 15.53 19.57
C PHE A 445 -26.52 14.25 19.04
N SER A 446 -25.72 13.34 18.49
CA SER A 446 -26.20 12.05 17.98
C SER A 446 -26.74 11.17 19.11
N PHE A 447 -26.07 11.17 20.26
CA PHE A 447 -26.49 10.44 21.44
C PHE A 447 -27.81 10.97 22.01
N LEU A 448 -27.95 12.29 22.14
CA LEU A 448 -29.22 12.93 22.56
C LEU A 448 -30.35 12.61 21.57
N TRP A 449 -30.07 12.69 20.27
CA TRP A 449 -31.04 12.35 19.23
C TRP A 449 -31.47 10.88 19.29
N ALA A 450 -30.54 9.95 19.50
CA ALA A 450 -30.83 8.53 19.65
C ALA A 450 -31.83 8.30 20.79
N ILE A 451 -31.57 8.87 21.98
CA ILE A 451 -32.47 8.76 23.14
C ILE A 451 -33.85 9.35 22.83
N ILE A 452 -33.91 10.56 22.24
CA ILE A 452 -35.18 11.21 21.88
C ILE A 452 -35.98 10.35 20.89
N SER A 453 -35.31 9.78 19.88
CA SER A 453 -35.94 8.93 18.87
C SER A 453 -36.55 7.66 19.49
N ILE A 454 -35.86 7.04 20.45
CA ILE A 454 -36.33 5.83 21.12
C ILE A 454 -37.53 6.16 22.03
N VAL A 455 -37.48 7.28 22.76
CA VAL A 455 -38.60 7.71 23.61
C VAL A 455 -39.85 8.04 22.79
N ILE A 456 -39.70 8.73 21.65
CA ILE A 456 -40.83 9.05 20.74
C ILE A 456 -41.47 7.77 20.20
N THR A 457 -40.66 6.81 19.78
CA THR A 457 -41.16 5.54 19.21
C THR A 457 -41.84 4.68 20.26
N LEU A 458 -41.26 4.53 21.46
CA LEU A 458 -41.87 3.82 22.58
C LEU A 458 -43.22 4.44 22.99
N ARG A 459 -43.30 5.78 23.07
CA ARG A 459 -44.56 6.49 23.35
C ARG A 459 -45.61 6.27 22.26
N SER A 460 -45.20 6.22 21.00
CA SER A 460 -46.08 5.93 19.87
C SER A 460 -46.65 4.51 19.96
N ILE A 461 -45.81 3.52 20.29
CA ILE A 461 -46.19 2.11 20.47
C ILE A 461 -47.12 1.94 21.66
N GLU A 462 -46.83 2.59 22.79
CA GLU A 462 -47.69 2.53 23.97
C GLU A 462 -49.09 3.07 23.67
N LYS A 463 -49.18 4.21 22.98
CA LYS A 463 -50.45 4.80 22.61
C LYS A 463 -51.25 3.91 21.64
N SER A 464 -50.61 3.28 20.66
CA SER A 464 -51.27 2.34 19.74
C SER A 464 -51.79 1.10 20.49
N ASN A 465 -51.00 0.58 21.43
CA ASN A 465 -51.38 -0.56 22.26
C ASN A 465 -52.52 -0.25 23.24
N LEU A 466 -52.51 0.94 23.85
CA LEU A 466 -53.59 1.44 24.71
C LEU A 466 -54.89 1.58 23.91
N LEU A 467 -54.82 2.13 22.69
CA LEU A 467 -55.95 2.23 21.78
C LEU A 467 -56.52 0.85 21.45
N PHE A 468 -55.65 -0.09 21.08
CA PHE A 468 -56.05 -1.47 20.76
C PHE A 468 -56.72 -2.17 21.94
N SER A 469 -56.13 -2.07 23.14
CA SER A 469 -56.68 -2.64 24.37
C SER A 469 -58.07 -2.08 24.68
N LYS A 470 -58.27 -0.75 24.55
CA LYS A 470 -59.59 -0.11 24.76
C LYS A 470 -60.66 -0.61 23.78
N LEU A 471 -60.27 -0.90 22.55
CA LEU A 471 -61.18 -1.34 21.49
C LEU A 471 -61.49 -2.84 21.54
N GLN A 472 -60.53 -3.67 21.99
CA GLN A 472 -60.70 -5.12 22.03
C GLN A 472 -61.74 -5.59 23.05
N PHE A 473 -61.87 -4.92 24.19
CA PHE A 473 -62.83 -5.29 25.23
C PHE A 473 -64.28 -4.84 24.98
N LYS A 474 -64.56 -4.05 23.93
CA LYS A 474 -65.87 -3.40 23.75
C LYS A 474 -66.65 -3.70 22.46
N LEU A 475 -66.08 -4.25 21.38
CA LEU A 475 -66.71 -4.13 20.04
C LEU A 475 -66.45 -5.26 19.02
N ARG A 476 -67.49 -5.59 18.22
CA ARG A 476 -67.44 -6.50 17.04
C ARG A 476 -66.81 -5.84 15.80
N TYR A 477 -66.92 -4.52 15.65
CA TYR A 477 -66.31 -3.71 14.57
C TYR A 477 -64.92 -3.12 14.95
N ARG A 478 -64.18 -3.82 15.81
CA ARG A 478 -62.89 -3.38 16.36
C ARG A 478 -61.83 -3.01 15.30
N LYS A 479 -61.77 -3.73 14.18
CA LYS A 479 -60.76 -3.51 13.12
C LYS A 479 -60.96 -2.16 12.40
N ILE A 480 -62.21 -1.79 12.14
CA ILE A 480 -62.56 -0.54 11.43
C ILE A 480 -62.30 0.67 12.34
N LEU A 481 -62.73 0.59 13.61
CA LEU A 481 -62.48 1.67 14.59
C LEU A 481 -60.98 1.85 14.87
N PHE A 482 -60.23 0.77 15.00
CA PHE A 482 -58.78 0.83 15.21
C PHE A 482 -58.07 1.49 14.03
N LYS A 483 -58.48 1.19 12.79
CA LYS A 483 -57.92 1.80 11.58
C LYS A 483 -58.19 3.31 11.47
N LEU A 484 -59.33 3.78 12.00
CA LEU A 484 -59.75 5.19 11.97
C LEU A 484 -59.11 6.04 13.08
N GLU A 485 -58.83 5.46 14.25
CA GLU A 485 -58.25 6.16 15.41
C GLU A 485 -56.71 6.00 15.53
N LYS A 486 -56.06 5.25 14.64
CA LYS A 486 -54.62 5.02 14.70
C LYS A 486 -53.83 6.31 14.44
N ASP A 487 -52.90 6.62 15.34
CA ASP A 487 -51.92 7.70 15.13
C ASP A 487 -50.96 7.35 13.99
N MET A 488 -50.75 8.31 13.09
CA MET A 488 -49.98 8.13 11.86
C MET A 488 -48.56 8.73 11.92
N GLU A 489 -48.25 9.52 12.95
CA GLU A 489 -47.02 10.30 13.10
C GLU A 489 -45.75 9.43 12.99
N GLY A 490 -45.66 8.35 13.77
CA GLY A 490 -44.49 7.48 13.81
C GLY A 490 -44.24 6.74 12.49
N ILE A 491 -45.30 6.41 11.74
CA ILE A 491 -45.22 5.73 10.44
C ILE A 491 -44.60 6.67 9.40
N PHE A 492 -45.04 7.94 9.37
CA PHE A 492 -44.50 8.93 8.43
C PHE A 492 -43.01 9.23 8.69
N ILE A 493 -42.62 9.36 9.97
CA ILE A 493 -41.21 9.58 10.35
C ILE A 493 -40.35 8.38 9.93
N LYS A 494 -40.82 7.15 10.22
CA LYS A 494 -40.13 5.91 9.84
C LYS A 494 -39.95 5.81 8.32
N MET A 495 -40.99 6.10 7.53
CA MET A 495 -40.91 6.09 6.06
C MET A 495 -39.96 7.17 5.54
N LEU A 496 -40.03 8.39 6.08
CA LEU A 496 -39.16 9.50 5.67
C LEU A 496 -37.69 9.15 5.84
N PHE A 497 -37.27 8.65 7.01
CA PHE A 497 -35.86 8.28 7.24
C PHE A 497 -35.38 7.15 6.33
N ILE A 498 -36.23 6.16 6.05
CA ILE A 498 -35.87 5.09 5.12
C ILE A 498 -35.59 5.64 3.71
N TYR A 499 -36.44 6.53 3.20
CA TYR A 499 -36.29 7.08 1.85
C TYR A 499 -35.21 8.15 1.76
N LEU A 500 -34.98 8.93 2.81
CA LEU A 500 -33.82 9.83 2.91
C LEU A 500 -32.50 9.03 2.88
N TRP A 501 -32.43 7.91 3.60
CA TRP A 501 -31.25 7.02 3.54
C TRP A 501 -31.06 6.41 2.15
N ILE A 502 -32.13 5.97 1.46
CA ILE A 502 -32.01 5.52 0.07
C ILE A 502 -31.57 6.67 -0.85
N PHE A 503 -32.02 7.89 -0.60
CA PHE A 503 -31.60 9.06 -1.37
C PHE A 503 -30.12 9.40 -1.12
N SER A 504 -29.61 9.23 0.11
CA SER A 504 -28.21 9.52 0.43
C SER A 504 -27.22 8.59 -0.28
N VAL A 505 -27.67 7.46 -0.81
CA VAL A 505 -26.88 6.56 -1.66
C VAL A 505 -26.25 7.29 -2.86
N ILE A 506 -26.91 8.33 -3.38
CA ILE A 506 -26.42 9.14 -4.51
C ILE A 506 -25.09 9.83 -4.20
N PHE A 507 -24.83 10.19 -2.93
CA PHE A 507 -23.57 10.83 -2.53
C PHE A 507 -22.37 9.88 -2.65
N SER A 508 -22.60 8.58 -2.81
CA SER A 508 -21.53 7.59 -3.04
C SER A 508 -21.06 7.50 -4.49
N PHE A 509 -21.60 8.29 -5.40
CA PHE A 509 -21.23 8.28 -6.83
C PHE A 509 -20.07 9.22 -7.16
N ASN A 510 -19.32 9.69 -6.14
CA ASN A 510 -18.18 10.62 -6.27
C ASN A 510 -18.53 11.89 -7.05
N ILE A 511 -19.75 12.37 -6.87
CA ILE A 511 -20.25 13.59 -7.50
C ILE A 511 -20.00 14.75 -6.55
N LYS A 512 -19.53 15.88 -7.05
CA LYS A 512 -19.31 17.07 -6.21
C LYS A 512 -20.65 17.72 -5.86
N PHE A 513 -21.00 17.77 -4.57
CA PHE A 513 -22.18 18.48 -4.08
C PHE A 513 -21.79 19.72 -3.28
N SER A 514 -22.59 20.78 -3.35
CA SER A 514 -22.39 21.98 -2.55
C SER A 514 -22.99 21.88 -1.14
N ILE A 515 -23.82 20.85 -0.89
CA ILE A 515 -24.52 20.64 0.37
C ILE A 515 -24.32 19.19 0.79
N SER A 516 -23.93 19.00 2.05
CA SER A 516 -23.74 17.69 2.65
C SER A 516 -24.98 17.26 3.44
N PHE A 517 -25.35 15.98 3.28
CA PHE A 517 -26.49 15.36 3.97
C PHE A 517 -26.04 14.45 5.12
N SER A 518 -24.99 14.82 5.86
CA SER A 518 -24.46 14.01 6.97
C SER A 518 -25.50 13.76 8.08
N PHE A 519 -26.48 14.64 8.22
CA PHE A 519 -27.59 14.44 9.16
C PHE A 519 -28.42 13.17 8.86
N ILE A 520 -28.44 12.69 7.61
CA ILE A 520 -29.19 11.48 7.24
C ILE A 520 -28.54 10.26 7.88
N ASP A 521 -27.22 10.14 7.81
CA ASP A 521 -26.49 9.04 8.44
C ASP A 521 -26.55 9.16 9.97
N GLN A 522 -26.48 10.38 10.50
CA GLN A 522 -26.67 10.66 11.92
C GLN A 522 -28.05 10.21 12.45
N THR A 523 -29.12 10.37 11.66
CA THR A 523 -30.49 10.04 12.08
C THR A 523 -30.87 8.58 11.83
N SER A 524 -30.29 7.96 10.80
CA SER A 524 -30.63 6.59 10.38
C SER A 524 -29.73 5.51 10.99
N ASN A 525 -28.43 5.79 11.18
CA ASN A 525 -27.43 4.85 11.72
C ASN A 525 -26.70 5.47 12.91
N THR A 526 -27.45 5.82 13.96
CA THR A 526 -26.98 6.63 15.10
C THR A 526 -25.71 6.07 15.75
N SER A 527 -25.67 4.77 16.06
CA SER A 527 -24.57 4.18 16.82
C SER A 527 -23.29 4.05 15.96
N GLN A 528 -23.42 3.80 14.64
CA GLN A 528 -22.28 3.81 13.73
C GLN A 528 -21.68 5.23 13.61
N PHE A 529 -22.53 6.23 13.44
CA PHE A 529 -22.08 7.63 13.34
C PHE A 529 -21.38 8.07 14.63
N MET A 530 -21.92 7.70 15.79
CA MET A 530 -21.28 7.91 17.08
C MET A 530 -19.90 7.24 17.17
N ALA A 531 -19.77 5.99 16.74
CA ALA A 531 -18.47 5.31 16.73
C ALA A 531 -17.45 6.05 15.85
N SER A 532 -17.84 6.49 14.65
CA SER A 532 -16.96 7.24 13.75
C SER A 532 -16.55 8.62 14.28
N SER A 533 -17.40 9.27 15.08
CA SER A 533 -17.06 10.57 15.68
C SER A 533 -15.97 10.49 16.75
N ILE A 534 -15.63 9.29 17.24
CA ILE A 534 -14.60 9.07 18.28
C ILE A 534 -13.35 8.40 17.69
N ASP A 535 -13.22 8.28 16.36
CA ASP A 535 -12.11 7.59 15.70
C ASP A 535 -10.71 8.06 16.19
N CYS A 536 -10.49 9.37 16.36
CA CYS A 536 -9.21 9.91 16.90
C CYS A 536 -8.88 9.40 18.31
N TYR A 537 -9.89 9.22 19.18
CA TYR A 537 -9.65 8.70 20.52
C TYR A 537 -9.47 7.18 20.50
N LEU A 538 -10.18 6.49 19.60
CA LEU A 538 -10.04 5.04 19.44
C LEU A 538 -8.66 4.64 18.94
N SER A 539 -8.06 5.43 18.04
CA SER A 539 -6.73 5.16 17.48
C SER A 539 -5.60 5.30 18.51
N GLU A 540 -5.76 6.12 19.56
CA GLU A 540 -4.77 6.29 20.62
C GLU A 540 -4.83 5.19 21.70
N ILE A 541 -6.03 4.72 22.03
CA ILE A 541 -6.27 3.86 23.21
C ILE A 541 -5.92 2.40 22.94
N THR A 542 -5.96 1.95 21.69
CA THR A 542 -5.98 0.52 21.37
C THR A 542 -4.98 0.13 20.28
N GLN A 543 -4.36 -1.04 20.45
CA GLN A 543 -3.43 -1.64 19.48
C GLN A 543 -4.14 -2.41 18.34
N ILE A 544 -5.47 -2.39 18.31
CA ILE A 544 -6.28 -3.09 17.30
C ILE A 544 -6.58 -2.10 16.18
N GLU A 545 -6.49 -2.55 14.93
CA GLU A 545 -6.83 -1.74 13.76
C GLU A 545 -8.25 -1.18 13.85
N LEU A 546 -8.38 0.11 13.51
CA LEU A 546 -9.57 0.92 13.77
C LEU A 546 -10.84 0.36 13.10
N ILE A 547 -10.69 -0.29 11.94
CA ILE A 547 -11.79 -0.93 11.21
C ILE A 547 -12.53 -1.99 12.05
N TYR A 548 -11.81 -2.81 12.83
CA TYR A 548 -12.42 -3.87 13.63
C TYR A 548 -13.04 -3.30 14.91
N ILE A 549 -12.31 -2.39 15.58
CA ILE A 549 -12.76 -1.77 16.83
C ILE A 549 -14.03 -0.94 16.64
N ARG A 550 -14.16 -0.25 15.50
CA ARG A 550 -15.35 0.56 15.21
C ARG A 550 -16.64 -0.26 15.26
N ILE A 551 -16.60 -1.53 14.81
CA ILE A 551 -17.76 -2.44 14.89
C ILE A 551 -18.06 -2.83 16.34
N ILE A 552 -17.02 -3.18 17.11
CA ILE A 552 -17.16 -3.55 18.52
C ILE A 552 -17.76 -2.39 19.32
N VAL A 553 -17.26 -1.18 19.12
CA VAL A 553 -17.78 0.04 19.75
C VAL A 553 -19.21 0.32 19.31
N THR A 554 -19.55 0.12 18.02
CA THR A 554 -20.93 0.27 17.53
C THR A 554 -21.88 -0.68 18.26
N ILE A 555 -21.50 -1.95 18.44
CA ILE A 555 -22.31 -2.94 19.18
C ILE A 555 -22.41 -2.57 20.66
N LEU A 556 -21.31 -2.13 21.26
CA LEU A 556 -21.27 -1.70 22.66
C LEU A 556 -22.17 -0.46 22.90
N LEU A 557 -22.17 0.51 21.99
CA LEU A 557 -23.04 1.68 22.05
C LEU A 557 -24.52 1.29 21.98
N ILE A 558 -24.89 0.31 21.13
CA ILE A 558 -26.26 -0.22 21.09
C ILE A 558 -26.67 -0.82 22.45
N LEU A 559 -25.76 -1.55 23.12
CA LEU A 559 -26.00 -2.12 24.45
C LEU A 559 -26.09 -1.04 25.54
N ILE A 560 -25.27 0.02 25.45
CA ILE A 560 -25.31 1.17 26.37
C ILE A 560 -26.64 1.92 26.21
N GLU A 561 -27.03 2.24 24.98
CA GLU A 561 -28.30 2.90 24.68
C GLU A 561 -29.49 2.09 25.25
N PHE A 562 -29.45 0.76 25.09
CA PHE A 562 -30.42 -0.13 25.69
C PHE A 562 -30.44 -0.07 27.22
N GLY A 563 -29.27 -0.14 27.86
CA GLY A 563 -29.13 -0.06 29.32
C GLY A 563 -29.65 1.25 29.90
N ILE A 564 -29.32 2.38 29.28
CA ILE A 564 -29.76 3.72 29.71
C ILE A 564 -31.28 3.83 29.70
N ILE A 565 -31.94 3.30 28.69
CA ILE A 565 -33.41 3.35 28.59
C ILE A 565 -34.06 2.47 29.67
N LEU A 566 -33.49 1.31 29.96
CA LEU A 566 -33.99 0.45 31.04
C LEU A 566 -33.83 1.11 32.40
N ILE A 567 -32.66 1.71 32.68
CA ILE A 567 -32.40 2.44 33.92
C ILE A 567 -33.35 3.64 34.04
N GLY A 568 -33.48 4.45 32.98
CA GLY A 568 -34.39 5.59 32.94
C GLY A 568 -35.85 5.18 33.17
N TYR A 569 -36.27 4.04 32.59
CA TYR A 569 -37.62 3.51 32.81
C TYR A 569 -37.81 2.95 34.23
N GLN A 570 -36.80 2.31 34.82
CA GLN A 570 -36.83 1.89 36.22
C GLN A 570 -36.96 3.09 37.16
N ILE A 571 -36.20 4.16 36.95
CA ILE A 571 -36.31 5.42 37.70
C ILE A 571 -37.72 6.02 37.54
N TYR A 572 -38.26 6.01 36.32
CA TYR A 572 -39.62 6.47 36.07
C TYR A 572 -40.67 5.66 36.83
N ILE A 573 -40.49 4.34 36.95
CA ILE A 573 -41.39 3.48 37.72
C ILE A 573 -41.27 3.76 39.22
N LEU A 574 -40.05 3.88 39.75
CA LEU A 574 -39.80 4.18 41.16
C LEU A 574 -40.44 5.51 41.57
N THR A 575 -40.38 6.52 40.69
CA THR A 575 -40.99 7.84 40.94
C THR A 575 -42.52 7.85 40.73
N SER A 576 -43.07 6.98 39.90
CA SER A 576 -44.52 6.94 39.60
C SER A 576 -45.31 5.85 40.35
N MET A 577 -44.66 5.05 41.20
CA MET A 577 -45.25 3.88 41.89
C MET A 577 -45.92 2.88 40.91
N GLY A 578 -45.36 2.75 39.70
CA GLY A 578 -45.85 1.87 38.64
C GLY A 578 -45.39 0.42 38.76
N ARG A 579 -45.83 -0.45 37.83
CA ARG A 579 -45.26 -1.80 37.64
C ARG A 579 -44.44 -1.86 36.37
N PHE A 580 -43.31 -2.58 36.42
CA PHE A 580 -42.46 -2.79 35.27
C PHE A 580 -43.16 -3.61 34.19
N GLN A 581 -43.22 -3.08 32.97
CA GLN A 581 -43.88 -3.72 31.84
C GLN A 581 -42.85 -4.32 30.88
N THR A 582 -42.86 -5.64 30.74
CA THR A 582 -41.88 -6.41 29.95
C THR A 582 -41.90 -6.10 28.46
N TYR A 583 -42.99 -5.53 27.92
CA TYR A 583 -43.07 -5.18 26.50
C TYR A 583 -42.18 -4.01 26.10
N ILE A 584 -41.74 -3.18 27.06
CA ILE A 584 -40.81 -2.09 26.76
C ILE A 584 -39.47 -2.69 26.37
N ILE A 585 -38.96 -3.68 27.13
CA ILE A 585 -37.72 -4.41 26.80
C ILE A 585 -37.73 -4.90 25.34
N SER A 586 -38.78 -5.61 24.93
CA SER A 586 -38.85 -6.18 23.58
C SER A 586 -38.94 -5.11 22.49
N ASN A 587 -39.70 -4.04 22.71
CA ASN A 587 -39.82 -2.96 21.71
C ASN A 587 -38.54 -2.12 21.62
N THR A 588 -37.83 -1.88 22.72
CA THR A 588 -36.55 -1.18 22.70
C THR A 588 -35.50 -1.98 21.92
N LEU A 589 -35.39 -3.29 22.17
CA LEU A 589 -34.48 -4.18 21.42
C LEU A 589 -34.82 -4.21 19.93
N LEU A 590 -36.11 -4.37 19.58
CA LEU A 590 -36.56 -4.36 18.19
C LEU A 590 -36.23 -3.02 17.52
N TYR A 591 -36.49 -1.88 18.17
CA TYR A 591 -36.20 -0.58 17.60
C TYR A 591 -34.69 -0.39 17.35
N LEU A 592 -33.86 -0.63 18.38
CA LEU A 592 -32.40 -0.45 18.31
C LEU A 592 -31.76 -1.31 17.23
N TYR A 593 -32.25 -2.55 17.07
CA TYR A 593 -31.82 -3.42 15.99
C TYR A 593 -32.21 -2.85 14.62
N ILE A 594 -33.46 -2.41 14.45
CA ILE A 594 -33.98 -1.94 13.15
C ILE A 594 -33.35 -0.62 12.71
N SER A 595 -33.08 0.30 13.65
CA SER A 595 -32.39 1.54 13.36
C SER A 595 -30.95 1.28 12.92
N ASN A 596 -30.18 0.51 13.70
CA ASN A 596 -28.75 0.32 13.44
C ASN A 596 -28.42 -0.81 12.43
N PHE A 597 -29.43 -1.54 11.94
CA PHE A 597 -29.25 -2.67 11.01
C PHE A 597 -28.40 -2.31 9.78
N SER A 598 -28.72 -1.21 9.09
CA SER A 598 -28.02 -0.82 7.86
C SER A 598 -26.54 -0.52 8.11
N GLY A 599 -26.23 0.12 9.23
CA GLY A 599 -24.85 0.49 9.56
C GLY A 599 -23.98 -0.71 9.89
N LEU A 600 -24.48 -1.63 10.72
CA LEU A 600 -23.75 -2.87 11.07
C LEU A 600 -23.47 -3.73 9.83
N ILE A 601 -24.47 -3.95 8.98
CA ILE A 601 -24.28 -4.75 7.76
C ILE A 601 -23.28 -4.08 6.82
N LYS A 602 -23.34 -2.75 6.66
CA LYS A 602 -22.37 -2.00 5.85
C LYS A 602 -20.94 -2.19 6.36
N GLN A 603 -20.70 -2.05 7.67
CA GLN A 603 -19.37 -2.20 8.26
C GLN A 603 -18.81 -3.62 8.11
N PHE A 604 -19.64 -4.65 8.31
CA PHE A 604 -19.18 -6.02 8.10
C PHE A 604 -18.91 -6.33 6.62
N CYS A 605 -19.80 -5.90 5.71
CA CYS A 605 -19.60 -6.07 4.27
C CYS A 605 -18.31 -5.39 3.79
N SER A 606 -17.96 -4.21 4.32
CA SER A 606 -16.72 -3.51 3.94
C SER A 606 -15.43 -4.22 4.38
N ILE A 607 -15.48 -5.09 5.39
CA ILE A 607 -14.31 -5.89 5.82
C ILE A 607 -14.13 -7.11 4.91
N VAL A 608 -15.23 -7.75 4.52
CA VAL A 608 -15.20 -8.99 3.72
C VAL A 608 -14.95 -8.72 2.23
N SER A 609 -15.14 -7.47 1.78
CA SER A 609 -14.99 -7.07 0.39
C SER A 609 -13.57 -6.61 0.05
N THR A 610 -13.17 -6.92 -1.18
CA THR A 610 -11.85 -6.59 -1.72
C THR A 610 -11.94 -5.44 -2.70
N ARG A 611 -10.84 -4.70 -2.82
CA ARG A 611 -10.61 -3.73 -3.89
C ARG A 611 -9.22 -3.92 -4.46
N ILE A 612 -9.14 -4.15 -5.77
CA ILE A 612 -7.86 -4.29 -6.47
C ILE A 612 -7.37 -2.88 -6.83
N ILE A 613 -6.16 -2.54 -6.38
CA ILE A 613 -5.45 -1.30 -6.70
C ILE A 613 -4.02 -1.69 -7.08
N SER A 614 -3.64 -1.42 -8.33
CA SER A 614 -2.32 -1.63 -8.89
C SER A 614 -1.88 -3.09 -8.76
N ASN A 615 -2.82 -4.00 -9.06
CA ASN A 615 -2.73 -5.46 -8.92
C ASN A 615 -2.52 -5.99 -7.48
N ILE A 616 -2.73 -5.15 -6.47
CA ILE A 616 -2.72 -5.56 -5.06
C ILE A 616 -4.15 -5.50 -4.52
N GLU A 617 -4.54 -6.52 -3.78
CA GLU A 617 -5.86 -6.59 -3.14
C GLU A 617 -5.83 -5.89 -1.78
N TYR A 618 -6.64 -4.84 -1.62
CA TYR A 618 -6.83 -4.10 -0.38
C TYR A 618 -8.21 -4.38 0.23
N ILE A 619 -8.34 -4.18 1.54
CA ILE A 619 -9.63 -4.25 2.23
C ILE A 619 -10.46 -3.03 1.84
N GLN A 620 -11.70 -3.23 1.36
CA GLN A 620 -12.52 -2.11 0.89
C GLN A 620 -12.81 -1.06 1.98
N GLY A 621 -12.98 -1.49 3.23
CA GLY A 621 -13.26 -0.59 4.34
C GLY A 621 -12.05 0.19 4.87
N ASP A 622 -10.82 -0.19 4.49
CA ASP A 622 -9.58 0.47 4.88
C ASP A 622 -8.45 0.12 3.90
N LEU A 623 -8.12 1.08 3.03
CA LEU A 623 -7.10 0.91 1.97
C LEU A 623 -5.65 0.98 2.49
N THR A 624 -5.44 1.07 3.80
CA THR A 624 -4.10 0.92 4.39
C THR A 624 -3.72 -0.54 4.63
N LEU A 625 -4.70 -1.45 4.58
CA LEU A 625 -4.54 -2.86 4.92
C LEU A 625 -4.70 -3.76 3.70
N ILE A 626 -3.79 -4.73 3.57
CA ILE A 626 -3.79 -5.72 2.48
C ILE A 626 -4.81 -6.83 2.79
N PHE A 627 -5.62 -7.15 1.79
CA PHE A 627 -6.59 -8.23 1.85
C PHE A 627 -5.90 -9.60 1.84
N GLY A 628 -6.47 -10.58 2.53
CA GLY A 628 -5.90 -11.93 2.62
C GLY A 628 -4.68 -12.10 3.55
N SER A 629 -4.24 -11.06 4.26
CA SER A 629 -3.18 -11.18 5.28
C SER A 629 -3.58 -12.13 6.42
N LEU A 630 -2.61 -12.75 7.10
CA LEU A 630 -2.88 -13.72 8.18
C LEU A 630 -3.79 -13.13 9.27
N ASN A 631 -3.48 -11.92 9.75
CA ASN A 631 -4.30 -11.22 10.73
C ASN A 631 -5.72 -10.95 10.20
N HIS A 632 -5.84 -10.49 8.96
CA HIS A 632 -7.14 -10.22 8.35
C HIS A 632 -8.01 -11.48 8.20
N ASN A 633 -7.42 -12.59 7.76
CA ASN A 633 -8.13 -13.87 7.63
C ASN A 633 -8.67 -14.35 9.00
N GLU A 634 -7.90 -14.17 10.08
CA GLU A 634 -8.39 -14.47 11.42
C GLU A 634 -9.63 -13.64 11.80
N TRP A 635 -9.60 -12.32 11.54
CA TRP A 635 -10.75 -11.44 11.79
C TRP A 635 -11.95 -11.77 10.90
N ILE A 636 -11.74 -12.17 9.64
CA ILE A 636 -12.82 -12.61 8.75
C ILE A 636 -13.54 -13.82 9.34
N TYR A 637 -12.79 -14.89 9.67
CA TYR A 637 -13.40 -16.16 10.07
C TYR A 637 -13.94 -16.13 11.50
N LYS A 638 -13.27 -15.46 12.43
CA LYS A 638 -13.67 -15.41 13.85
C LYS A 638 -14.74 -14.35 14.13
N PHE A 639 -14.76 -13.24 13.38
CA PHE A 639 -15.58 -12.06 13.70
C PHE A 639 -16.52 -11.62 12.58
N ALA A 640 -16.01 -11.33 11.38
CA ALA A 640 -16.81 -10.67 10.34
C ALA A 640 -17.89 -11.58 9.73
N ILE A 641 -17.54 -12.80 9.30
CA ILE A 641 -18.50 -13.76 8.73
C ILE A 641 -19.54 -14.20 9.77
N PRO A 642 -19.14 -14.63 11.00
CA PRO A 642 -20.12 -14.94 12.05
C PRO A 642 -21.03 -13.75 12.37
N GLY A 643 -20.49 -12.52 12.41
CA GLY A 643 -21.27 -11.30 12.60
C GLY A 643 -22.31 -11.07 11.50
N LEU A 644 -21.94 -11.22 10.23
CA LEU A 644 -22.88 -11.14 9.09
C LEU A 644 -23.97 -12.20 9.16
N ILE A 645 -23.61 -13.44 9.52
CA ILE A 645 -24.59 -14.52 9.64
C ILE A 645 -25.57 -14.21 10.77
N VAL A 646 -25.08 -13.77 11.93
CA VAL A 646 -25.94 -13.47 13.09
C VAL A 646 -26.85 -12.26 12.82
N PHE A 647 -26.27 -11.12 12.46
CA PHE A 647 -27.03 -9.88 12.30
C PHE A 647 -27.76 -9.78 10.95
N GLY A 648 -27.18 -10.30 9.87
CA GLY A 648 -27.72 -10.17 8.52
C GLY A 648 -28.74 -11.25 8.13
N PHE A 649 -28.63 -12.44 8.71
CA PHE A 649 -29.49 -13.57 8.32
C PHE A 649 -30.26 -14.19 9.49
N PHE A 650 -29.57 -14.60 10.56
CA PHE A 650 -30.17 -15.34 11.66
C PHE A 650 -31.24 -14.53 12.39
N ILE A 651 -30.95 -13.28 12.80
CA ILE A 651 -31.94 -12.43 13.49
C ILE A 651 -33.16 -12.13 12.60
N PRO A 652 -33.02 -11.64 11.34
CA PRO A 652 -34.17 -11.43 10.46
C PRO A 652 -34.98 -12.71 10.23
N PHE A 653 -34.32 -13.84 10.00
CA PHE A 653 -34.97 -15.13 9.77
C PHE A 653 -35.72 -15.61 11.02
N ALA A 654 -35.10 -15.50 12.21
CA ALA A 654 -35.74 -15.82 13.48
C ALA A 654 -36.97 -14.95 13.74
N LEU A 655 -36.89 -13.64 13.47
CA LEU A 655 -38.04 -12.73 13.57
C LEU A 655 -39.15 -13.10 12.57
N PHE A 656 -38.80 -13.46 11.33
CA PHE A 656 -39.76 -13.91 10.33
C PHE A 656 -40.45 -15.21 10.74
N LEU A 657 -39.69 -16.22 11.14
CA LEU A 657 -40.20 -17.52 11.56
C LEU A 657 -41.08 -17.37 12.81
N PHE A 658 -40.66 -16.55 13.75
CA PHE A 658 -41.44 -16.20 14.93
C PHE A 658 -42.77 -15.53 14.56
N MET A 659 -42.76 -14.55 13.64
CA MET A 659 -43.99 -13.93 13.12
C MET A 659 -44.89 -14.92 12.37
N PHE A 660 -44.30 -15.84 11.60
CA PHE A 660 -45.03 -16.86 10.85
C PHE A 660 -45.78 -17.83 11.77
N ILE A 661 -45.09 -18.38 12.78
CA ILE A 661 -45.67 -19.31 13.75
C ILE A 661 -46.76 -18.62 14.59
N THR A 662 -46.52 -17.39 15.01
CA THR A 662 -47.40 -16.67 15.92
C THR A 662 -48.51 -15.86 15.23
N LYS A 663 -48.65 -15.96 13.91
CA LYS A 663 -49.66 -15.25 13.10
C LYS A 663 -51.08 -15.33 13.68
N LYS A 664 -51.47 -16.50 14.19
CA LYS A 664 -52.80 -16.72 14.79
C LYS A 664 -53.01 -15.95 16.11
N ARG A 665 -51.92 -15.59 16.80
CA ARG A 665 -51.91 -14.90 18.11
C ARG A 665 -51.76 -13.38 18.00
N PHE A 666 -51.61 -12.80 16.81
CA PHE A 666 -51.45 -11.33 16.60
C PHE A 666 -52.60 -10.50 17.18
N ASN A 667 -53.78 -11.09 17.33
CA ASN A 667 -54.96 -10.43 17.90
C ASN A 667 -55.06 -10.55 19.43
N GLN A 668 -54.11 -11.21 20.10
CA GLN A 668 -54.06 -11.30 21.56
C GLN A 668 -53.33 -10.07 22.15
N ILE A 669 -53.92 -9.41 23.15
CA ILE A 669 -53.42 -8.14 23.72
C ILE A 669 -52.00 -8.30 24.28
N GLN A 670 -51.77 -9.35 25.08
CA GLN A 670 -50.48 -9.58 25.71
C GLN A 670 -49.37 -9.76 24.66
N PHE A 671 -49.62 -10.60 23.65
CA PHE A 671 -48.65 -10.88 22.58
C PHE A 671 -48.40 -9.66 21.68
N ARG A 672 -49.47 -8.97 21.27
CA ARG A 672 -49.38 -7.81 20.36
C ARG A 672 -48.47 -6.72 20.93
N ARG A 673 -48.51 -6.47 22.24
CA ARG A 673 -47.69 -5.43 22.89
C ARG A 673 -46.19 -5.59 22.65
N HIS A 674 -45.71 -6.82 22.46
CA HIS A 674 -44.28 -7.09 22.27
C HIS A 674 -43.78 -6.91 20.82
N ILE A 675 -44.65 -7.06 19.82
CA ILE A 675 -44.23 -7.28 18.40
C ILE A 675 -44.96 -6.34 17.43
N CYS A 676 -45.94 -5.55 17.91
CA CYS A 676 -46.75 -4.68 17.07
C CYS A 676 -45.95 -3.73 16.17
N TYR A 677 -44.76 -3.31 16.62
CA TYR A 677 -43.85 -2.48 15.82
C TYR A 677 -43.52 -3.06 14.44
N LEU A 678 -43.45 -4.39 14.29
CA LEU A 678 -43.09 -5.05 13.03
C LEU A 678 -44.24 -5.12 12.01
N PHE A 679 -45.50 -5.21 12.46
CA PHE A 679 -46.62 -5.54 11.58
C PHE A 679 -47.82 -4.59 11.62
N ASP A 680 -47.89 -3.67 12.59
CA ASP A 680 -49.09 -2.83 12.80
C ASP A 680 -49.47 -1.97 11.58
N GLU A 681 -48.51 -1.66 10.71
CA GLU A 681 -48.67 -0.80 9.54
C GLU A 681 -49.21 -1.56 8.32
N TYR A 682 -49.07 -2.88 8.32
CA TYR A 682 -49.31 -3.74 7.16
C TYR A 682 -50.65 -4.50 7.23
N ASN A 683 -51.12 -4.89 6.05
CA ASN A 683 -52.31 -5.73 5.88
C ASN A 683 -52.09 -7.14 6.46
N GLU A 684 -53.17 -7.83 6.85
CA GLU A 684 -53.09 -9.19 7.44
C GLU A 684 -52.48 -10.23 6.47
N GLN A 685 -52.58 -9.99 5.17
CA GLN A 685 -51.95 -10.82 4.13
C GLN A 685 -50.45 -10.54 4.00
N ASN A 686 -50.04 -9.28 4.14
CA ASN A 686 -48.69 -8.78 3.89
C ASN A 686 -47.96 -8.39 5.19
N TYR A 687 -48.21 -9.12 6.28
CA TYR A 687 -47.63 -8.84 7.61
C TYR A 687 -46.09 -8.97 7.65
N PHE A 688 -45.50 -9.70 6.70
CA PHE A 688 -44.06 -9.94 6.59
C PHE A 688 -43.31 -8.85 5.80
N TRP A 689 -43.99 -7.77 5.39
CA TRP A 689 -43.39 -6.75 4.52
C TRP A 689 -42.16 -6.05 5.11
N GLU A 690 -42.03 -5.99 6.44
CA GLU A 690 -40.82 -5.49 7.09
C GLU A 690 -39.58 -6.31 6.71
N GLN A 691 -39.73 -7.63 6.49
CA GLN A 691 -38.63 -8.50 6.05
C GLN A 691 -38.20 -8.18 4.61
N ILE A 692 -39.15 -7.89 3.73
CA ILE A 692 -38.86 -7.43 2.37
C ILE A 692 -38.06 -6.11 2.42
N LYS A 693 -38.36 -5.21 3.36
CA LYS A 693 -37.57 -3.99 3.56
C LYS A 693 -36.14 -4.27 4.04
N PHE A 694 -35.90 -5.27 4.90
CA PHE A 694 -34.54 -5.70 5.25
C PHE A 694 -33.78 -6.25 4.05
N SER A 695 -34.39 -7.17 3.29
CA SER A 695 -33.78 -7.70 2.06
C SER A 695 -33.45 -6.58 1.06
N LYS A 696 -34.34 -5.59 0.93
CA LYS A 696 -34.09 -4.39 0.11
C LYS A 696 -32.84 -3.62 0.57
N LYS A 697 -32.68 -3.39 1.88
CA LYS A 697 -31.50 -2.71 2.43
C LYS A 697 -30.21 -3.51 2.19
N ILE A 698 -30.23 -4.83 2.41
CA ILE A 698 -29.07 -5.70 2.19
C ILE A 698 -28.62 -5.65 0.73
N ILE A 699 -29.55 -5.77 -0.23
CA ILE A 699 -29.23 -5.73 -1.67
C ILE A 699 -28.61 -4.38 -2.05
N ILE A 700 -29.18 -3.27 -1.56
CA ILE A 700 -28.60 -1.94 -1.79
C ILE A 700 -27.17 -1.88 -1.25
N ILE A 701 -26.93 -2.35 -0.02
CA ILE A 701 -25.59 -2.33 0.59
C ILE A 701 -24.60 -3.21 -0.20
N LEU A 702 -25.00 -4.40 -0.64
CA LEU A 702 -24.14 -5.31 -1.42
C LEU A 702 -23.74 -4.71 -2.77
N VAL A 703 -24.69 -4.12 -3.50
CA VAL A 703 -24.41 -3.44 -4.78
C VAL A 703 -23.48 -2.25 -4.54
N MET A 704 -23.68 -1.53 -3.43
CA MET A 704 -22.88 -0.37 -3.05
C MET A 704 -21.44 -0.71 -2.71
N THR A 705 -21.21 -1.84 -2.03
CA THR A 705 -19.86 -2.30 -1.68
C THR A 705 -19.19 -2.92 -2.90
N TYR A 706 -19.79 -3.93 -3.53
CA TYR A 706 -19.11 -4.71 -4.56
C TYR A 706 -18.77 -3.90 -5.83
N PHE A 707 -19.61 -2.92 -6.19
CA PHE A 707 -19.41 -2.10 -7.40
C PHE A 707 -18.94 -0.67 -7.08
N GLU A 708 -18.15 -0.47 -6.01
CA GLU A 708 -17.67 0.87 -5.65
C GLU A 708 -16.86 1.54 -6.79
N SER A 709 -15.98 0.78 -7.47
CA SER A 709 -15.13 1.29 -8.54
C SER A 709 -15.90 1.61 -9.83
N ASN A 710 -16.91 0.80 -10.17
CA ASN A 710 -17.71 0.98 -11.38
C ASN A 710 -19.04 1.67 -11.06
N ILE A 711 -18.99 3.00 -10.94
CA ILE A 711 -20.12 3.85 -10.56
C ILE A 711 -21.32 3.70 -11.52
N LEU A 712 -21.07 3.52 -12.83
CA LEU A 712 -22.12 3.34 -13.83
C LEU A 712 -22.90 2.03 -13.61
N LEU A 713 -22.20 0.93 -13.41
CA LEU A 713 -22.81 -0.38 -13.14
C LEU A 713 -23.55 -0.38 -11.79
N LYS A 714 -22.91 0.16 -10.75
CA LYS A 714 -23.50 0.35 -9.42
C LYS A 714 -24.86 1.04 -9.48
N ALA A 715 -24.92 2.18 -10.16
CA ALA A 715 -26.11 3.01 -10.15
C ALA A 715 -27.23 2.46 -11.05
N THR A 716 -26.90 1.84 -12.19
CA THR A 716 -27.89 1.18 -13.05
C THR A 716 -28.54 -0.03 -12.36
N LEU A 717 -27.77 -0.85 -11.65
CA LEU A 717 -28.32 -1.96 -10.85
C LEU A 717 -29.23 -1.47 -9.71
N LEU A 718 -28.82 -0.41 -9.00
CA LEU A 718 -29.64 0.20 -7.94
C LEU A 718 -30.97 0.74 -8.47
N GLY A 719 -30.93 1.47 -9.60
CA GLY A 719 -32.13 1.99 -10.26
C GLY A 719 -33.08 0.87 -10.70
N LEU A 720 -32.56 -0.17 -11.36
CA LEU A 720 -33.34 -1.32 -11.82
C LEU A 720 -33.96 -2.07 -10.63
N PHE A 721 -33.20 -2.29 -9.56
CA PHE A 721 -33.69 -2.96 -8.36
C PHE A 721 -34.83 -2.18 -7.68
N LEU A 722 -34.72 -0.85 -7.57
CA LEU A 722 -35.79 -0.02 -7.01
C LEU A 722 -37.05 -0.04 -7.88
N LEU A 723 -36.91 -0.11 -9.21
CA LEU A 723 -38.05 -0.27 -10.12
C LEU A 723 -38.74 -1.63 -9.93
N ILE A 724 -37.98 -2.72 -9.74
CA ILE A 724 -38.55 -4.03 -9.41
C ILE A 724 -39.32 -3.96 -8.08
N TYR A 725 -38.73 -3.36 -7.04
CA TYR A 725 -39.42 -3.15 -5.76
C TYR A 725 -40.71 -2.35 -5.94
N GLN A 726 -40.70 -1.30 -6.77
CA GLN A 726 -41.89 -0.50 -7.08
C GLN A 726 -43.01 -1.34 -7.71
N ILE A 727 -42.69 -2.22 -8.66
CA ILE A 727 -43.68 -3.11 -9.30
C ILE A 727 -44.29 -4.07 -8.27
N ILE A 728 -43.47 -4.66 -7.41
CA ILE A 728 -43.93 -5.59 -6.36
C ILE A 728 -44.80 -4.84 -5.34
N ALA A 729 -44.37 -3.67 -4.86
CA ALA A 729 -45.13 -2.83 -3.94
C ALA A 729 -46.47 -2.37 -4.54
N GLY A 730 -46.48 -2.05 -5.84
CA GLY A 730 -47.69 -1.62 -6.56
C GLY A 730 -48.73 -2.72 -6.70
N ARG A 731 -48.29 -3.97 -6.91
CA ARG A 731 -49.18 -5.13 -7.00
C ARG A 731 -49.72 -5.56 -5.64
N GLN A 732 -48.88 -5.56 -4.60
CA GLN A 732 -49.22 -6.11 -3.30
C GLN A 732 -49.92 -5.12 -2.35
N GLN A 733 -49.71 -3.81 -2.54
CA GLN A 733 -50.28 -2.74 -1.69
C GLN A 733 -50.21 -3.08 -0.18
N PRO A 734 -48.99 -3.20 0.36
CA PRO A 734 -48.74 -3.83 1.66
C PRO A 734 -49.33 -3.10 2.86
N TYR A 735 -49.49 -1.78 2.78
CA TYR A 735 -49.96 -0.96 3.90
C TYR A 735 -51.48 -1.02 4.07
N ASN A 736 -51.91 -0.87 5.33
CA ASN A 736 -53.32 -0.83 5.69
C ASN A 736 -54.09 0.32 5.04
N LEU A 737 -53.43 1.45 4.78
CA LEU A 737 -54.06 2.67 4.26
C LEU A 737 -53.55 2.97 2.86
N GLN A 738 -54.47 3.27 1.94
CA GLN A 738 -54.10 3.55 0.54
C GLN A 738 -53.19 4.77 0.41
N LYS A 739 -53.37 5.77 1.27
CA LYS A 739 -52.47 6.93 1.35
C LYS A 739 -51.01 6.52 1.58
N LEU A 740 -50.76 5.52 2.44
CA LEU A 740 -49.40 5.02 2.72
C LEU A 740 -48.83 4.25 1.52
N ASN A 741 -49.65 3.44 0.84
CA ASN A 741 -49.25 2.76 -0.40
C ASN A 741 -48.84 3.76 -1.48
N ASN A 742 -49.63 4.82 -1.67
CA ASN A 742 -49.32 5.86 -2.66
C ASN A 742 -48.04 6.63 -2.30
N LEU A 743 -47.84 6.95 -1.02
CA LEU A 743 -46.61 7.60 -0.55
C LEU A 743 -45.37 6.73 -0.74
N ASP A 744 -45.45 5.42 -0.45
CA ASP A 744 -44.35 4.48 -0.66
C ASP A 744 -43.95 4.42 -2.15
N LEU A 745 -44.94 4.30 -3.04
CA LEU A 745 -44.72 4.27 -4.49
C LEU A 745 -44.11 5.57 -5.02
N GLN A 746 -44.65 6.72 -4.60
CA GLN A 746 -44.13 8.03 -5.00
C GLN A 746 -42.69 8.25 -4.52
N ALA A 747 -42.38 7.85 -3.28
CA ALA A 747 -41.04 7.98 -2.73
C ALA A 747 -40.02 7.09 -3.48
N VAL A 748 -40.38 5.84 -3.78
CA VAL A 748 -39.53 4.94 -4.58
C VAL A 748 -39.27 5.50 -5.97
N GLN A 749 -40.31 6.03 -6.63
CA GLN A 749 -40.18 6.66 -7.95
C GLN A 749 -39.21 7.83 -7.91
N ILE A 750 -39.36 8.75 -6.95
CA ILE A 750 -38.46 9.90 -6.80
C ILE A 750 -37.02 9.45 -6.58
N CYS A 751 -36.78 8.48 -5.70
CA CYS A 751 -35.44 7.92 -5.49
C CYS A 751 -34.86 7.29 -6.77
N SER A 752 -35.65 6.52 -7.52
CA SER A 752 -35.19 5.90 -8.76
C SER A 752 -34.80 6.94 -9.82
N ILE A 753 -35.62 7.98 -10.02
CA ILE A 753 -35.33 9.09 -10.94
C ILE A 753 -34.07 9.83 -10.48
N ALA A 754 -33.92 10.09 -9.18
CA ALA A 754 -32.76 10.78 -8.63
C ALA A 754 -31.45 10.00 -8.88
N ILE A 755 -31.47 8.67 -8.79
CA ILE A 755 -30.30 7.82 -9.11
C ILE A 755 -29.93 7.96 -10.59
N PHE A 756 -30.88 7.89 -11.52
CA PHE A 756 -30.58 8.04 -12.95
C PHE A 756 -30.05 9.43 -13.31
N VAL A 757 -30.61 10.48 -12.71
CA VAL A 757 -30.12 11.87 -12.90
C VAL A 757 -28.71 12.02 -12.32
N ALA A 758 -28.43 11.38 -11.18
CA ALA A 758 -27.09 11.40 -10.59
C ALA A 758 -26.05 10.73 -11.50
N ILE A 759 -26.40 9.63 -12.18
CA ILE A 759 -25.52 9.01 -13.18
C ILE A 759 -25.23 10.00 -14.32
N ALA A 760 -26.28 10.65 -14.85
CA ALA A 760 -26.10 11.64 -15.90
C ALA A 760 -25.15 12.77 -15.45
N LYS A 761 -25.29 13.23 -14.20
CA LYS A 761 -24.41 14.25 -13.63
C LYS A 761 -22.97 13.76 -13.54
N TYR A 762 -22.74 12.53 -13.07
CA TYR A 762 -21.41 11.93 -12.98
C TYR A 762 -20.72 11.89 -14.35
N VAL A 763 -21.42 11.48 -15.40
CA VAL A 763 -20.87 11.44 -16.77
C VAL A 763 -20.55 12.86 -17.28
N SER A 764 -21.42 13.84 -17.05
CA SER A 764 -21.15 15.23 -17.41
C SER A 764 -19.94 15.83 -16.71
N GLU A 765 -19.71 15.48 -15.43
CA GLU A 765 -18.50 15.91 -14.69
C GLU A 765 -17.22 15.29 -15.27
N GLN A 766 -17.27 14.03 -15.70
CA GLN A 766 -16.12 13.39 -16.36
C GLN A 766 -15.79 13.99 -17.73
N GLN A 767 -16.79 14.50 -18.44
CA GLN A 767 -16.60 15.17 -19.74
C GLN A 767 -16.25 16.66 -19.60
N PHE A 768 -16.02 17.15 -18.37
CA PHE A 768 -15.73 18.56 -18.06
C PHE A 768 -16.84 19.56 -18.48
N GLU A 769 -18.08 19.10 -18.62
CA GLU A 769 -19.23 19.95 -18.94
C GLU A 769 -19.86 20.54 -17.67
N ASN A 770 -19.27 21.62 -17.15
CA ASN A 770 -19.71 22.20 -15.87
C ASN A 770 -21.16 22.73 -15.88
N ALA A 771 -21.66 23.25 -17.01
CA ALA A 771 -23.00 23.83 -17.09
C ALA A 771 -24.11 22.77 -16.97
N THR A 772 -23.97 21.63 -17.66
CA THR A 772 -24.95 20.52 -17.62
C THR A 772 -24.94 19.86 -16.24
N SER A 773 -23.77 19.67 -15.63
CA SER A 773 -23.64 19.15 -14.26
C SER A 773 -24.39 20.01 -13.23
N GLN A 774 -24.28 21.35 -13.30
CA GLN A 774 -24.99 22.26 -12.39
C GLN A 774 -26.51 22.21 -12.57
N ILE A 775 -27.01 22.13 -13.80
CA ILE A 775 -28.45 21.99 -14.08
C ILE A 775 -28.99 20.69 -13.48
N LEU A 776 -28.26 19.58 -13.67
CA LEU A 776 -28.64 18.29 -13.11
C LEU A 776 -28.61 18.30 -11.56
N GLN A 777 -27.67 19.01 -10.96
CA GLN A 777 -27.63 19.21 -9.50
C GLN A 777 -28.86 19.95 -8.96
N VAL A 778 -29.30 21.02 -9.63
CA VAL A 778 -30.54 21.73 -9.27
C VAL A 778 -31.74 20.79 -9.37
N PHE A 779 -31.80 19.94 -10.39
CA PHE A 779 -32.87 18.94 -10.53
C PHE A 779 -32.87 17.92 -9.39
N ILE A 780 -31.70 17.40 -8.98
CA ILE A 780 -31.58 16.50 -7.82
C ILE A 780 -32.07 17.18 -6.54
N MET A 781 -31.74 18.45 -6.33
CA MET A 781 -32.21 19.22 -5.17
C MET A 781 -33.73 19.40 -5.17
N LEU A 782 -34.32 19.70 -6.33
CA LEU A 782 -35.79 19.80 -6.47
C LEU A 782 -36.48 18.46 -6.17
N LEU A 783 -35.91 17.33 -6.58
CA LEU A 783 -36.42 16.00 -6.23
C LEU A 783 -36.35 15.73 -4.72
N CYS A 784 -35.26 16.11 -4.05
CA CYS A 784 -35.14 15.99 -2.60
C CYS A 784 -36.19 16.84 -1.87
N ILE A 785 -36.39 18.09 -2.30
CA ILE A 785 -37.43 18.97 -1.73
C ILE A 785 -38.81 18.36 -1.95
N LYS A 786 -39.10 17.83 -3.14
CA LYS A 786 -40.37 17.17 -3.45
C LYS A 786 -40.63 15.95 -2.55
N LEU A 787 -39.60 15.12 -2.31
CA LEU A 787 -39.67 13.97 -1.39
C LEU A 787 -40.03 14.45 0.03
N CYS A 788 -39.26 15.38 0.57
CA CYS A 788 -39.43 15.87 1.93
C CYS A 788 -40.76 16.60 2.14
N TYR A 789 -41.17 17.44 1.19
CA TYR A 789 -42.38 18.27 1.27
C TYR A 789 -43.62 17.45 1.59
N GLN A 790 -43.79 16.30 0.94
CA GLN A 790 -44.99 15.50 1.10
C GLN A 790 -45.09 14.86 2.49
N PHE A 791 -43.98 14.33 3.02
CA PHE A 791 -43.93 13.80 4.38
C PHE A 791 -44.06 14.90 5.43
N ILE A 792 -43.34 16.02 5.28
CA ILE A 792 -43.37 17.13 6.24
C ILE A 792 -44.77 17.74 6.33
N LEU A 793 -45.46 17.93 5.20
CA LEU A 793 -46.84 18.41 5.21
C LEU A 793 -47.79 17.47 5.96
N ASP A 794 -47.67 16.16 5.74
CA ASP A 794 -48.56 15.19 6.38
C ASP A 794 -48.27 15.05 7.88
N ILE A 795 -46.99 15.13 8.27
CA ILE A 795 -46.56 15.25 9.66
C ILE A 795 -47.13 16.55 10.27
N PHE A 796 -46.91 17.69 9.62
CA PHE A 796 -47.40 18.98 10.09
C PHE A 796 -48.92 19.02 10.24
N ARG A 797 -49.67 18.50 9.26
CA ARG A 797 -51.14 18.37 9.37
C ARG A 797 -51.56 17.50 10.55
N ALA A 798 -50.85 16.40 10.82
CA ALA A 798 -51.13 15.54 11.97
C ALA A 798 -50.88 16.28 13.30
N TYR A 799 -49.74 16.97 13.43
CA TYR A 799 -49.40 17.74 14.62
C TYR A 799 -50.31 18.96 14.81
N VAL A 800 -50.62 19.71 13.75
CA VAL A 800 -51.57 20.83 13.81
C VAL A 800 -52.94 20.34 14.26
N LYS A 801 -53.47 19.25 13.68
CA LYS A 801 -54.76 18.69 14.13
C LYS A 801 -54.76 18.33 15.62
N LYS A 802 -53.63 17.89 16.16
CA LYS A 802 -53.47 17.44 17.55
C LYS A 802 -53.23 18.57 18.55
N TYR A 803 -52.49 19.61 18.17
CA TYR A 803 -52.06 20.68 19.08
C TYR A 803 -52.71 22.04 18.81
N ARG A 804 -53.51 22.18 17.75
CA ARG A 804 -54.17 23.45 17.38
C ARG A 804 -55.01 24.07 18.49
N THR A 805 -55.77 23.26 19.22
CA THR A 805 -56.56 23.75 20.36
C THR A 805 -55.66 24.22 21.49
N PHE A 806 -54.65 23.43 21.87
CA PHE A 806 -53.67 23.75 22.90
C PHE A 806 -52.90 25.07 22.63
N PHE A 807 -52.32 25.22 21.43
CA PHE A 807 -51.56 26.43 21.07
C PHE A 807 -52.45 27.69 21.08
N ILE A 808 -53.68 27.58 20.60
CA ILE A 808 -54.57 28.74 20.53
C ILE A 808 -55.16 29.06 21.90
N THR A 809 -55.31 28.06 22.79
CA THR A 809 -55.60 28.32 24.21
C THR A 809 -54.45 29.04 24.91
N ILE A 810 -53.18 28.66 24.66
CA ILE A 810 -52.01 29.39 25.19
C ILE A 810 -51.95 30.81 24.63
N LEU A 811 -52.13 30.98 23.33
CA LEU A 811 -52.14 32.29 22.67
C LEU A 811 -53.27 33.18 23.21
N TYR A 812 -54.47 32.61 23.41
CA TYR A 812 -55.60 33.31 24.03
C TYR A 812 -55.29 33.71 25.47
N ASN A 813 -54.73 32.81 26.29
CA ASN A 813 -54.35 33.11 27.67
C ASN A 813 -53.26 34.18 27.75
N PHE A 814 -52.27 34.13 26.85
CA PHE A 814 -51.20 35.12 26.75
C PHE A 814 -51.74 36.50 26.33
N LEU A 815 -52.57 36.57 25.28
CA LEU A 815 -53.16 37.82 24.83
C LEU A 815 -54.18 38.39 25.84
N LYS A 816 -54.93 37.53 26.54
CA LYS A 816 -55.80 37.92 27.65
C LYS A 816 -55.02 38.50 28.83
N SER A 817 -53.82 37.97 29.11
CA SER A 817 -52.91 38.48 30.13
C SER A 817 -52.33 39.86 29.78
N ILE A 818 -52.18 40.20 28.50
CA ILE A 818 -51.62 41.48 28.05
C ILE A 818 -52.72 42.56 27.93
N LYS A 819 -53.82 42.28 27.22
CA LYS A 819 -54.98 43.18 27.06
C LYS A 819 -56.28 42.39 26.88
N SER A 820 -57.06 42.30 27.96
CA SER A 820 -58.31 41.52 28.02
C SER A 820 -59.32 41.85 26.90
N ASN A 821 -59.52 43.14 26.56
CA ASN A 821 -60.57 43.61 25.63
C ASN A 821 -60.07 43.98 24.21
N SER A 822 -58.95 43.43 23.75
CA SER A 822 -58.52 43.65 22.36
C SER A 822 -59.44 42.94 21.35
N ARG A 823 -59.58 43.50 20.14
CA ARG A 823 -60.34 42.86 19.04
C ARG A 823 -59.84 41.44 18.74
N ASN A 824 -58.54 41.22 18.92
CA ASN A 824 -57.87 39.93 18.71
C ASN A 824 -58.18 38.91 19.81
N THR A 825 -58.32 39.32 21.09
CA THR A 825 -58.70 38.41 22.19
C THR A 825 -60.14 37.93 22.05
N ILE A 826 -61.06 38.80 21.62
CA ILE A 826 -62.47 38.42 21.37
C ILE A 826 -62.57 37.48 20.16
N TYR A 827 -61.86 37.77 19.07
CA TYR A 827 -61.82 36.92 17.88
C TYR A 827 -61.28 35.52 18.18
N LEU A 828 -60.15 35.42 18.90
CA LEU A 828 -59.56 34.15 19.32
C LEU A 828 -60.45 33.37 20.30
N GLY A 829 -61.14 34.06 21.20
CA GLY A 829 -62.14 33.47 22.09
C GLY A 829 -63.31 32.84 21.32
N ASN A 830 -63.87 33.57 20.35
CA ASN A 830 -64.96 33.07 19.51
C ASN A 830 -64.52 31.90 18.61
N LEU A 831 -63.31 31.95 18.06
CA LEU A 831 -62.72 30.83 17.33
C LEU A 831 -62.55 29.57 18.19
N LEU A 832 -62.08 29.72 19.43
CA LEU A 832 -61.97 28.61 20.39
C LEU A 832 -63.34 28.02 20.74
N ILE A 833 -64.36 28.85 20.90
CA ILE A 833 -65.75 28.39 21.14
C ILE A 833 -66.30 27.66 19.91
N GLN A 834 -66.09 28.20 18.70
CA GLN A 834 -66.53 27.58 17.46
C GLN A 834 -65.82 26.25 17.19
N TRP A 835 -64.53 26.16 17.49
CA TRP A 835 -63.78 24.92 17.32
C TRP A 835 -64.10 23.89 18.39
N SER A 836 -64.26 24.30 19.65
CA SER A 836 -64.68 23.38 20.70
C SER A 836 -66.10 22.86 20.48
N THR A 837 -67.01 23.69 19.95
CA THR A 837 -68.37 23.24 19.56
C THR A 837 -68.34 22.32 18.34
N ASN A 838 -67.51 22.60 17.34
CA ASN A 838 -67.32 21.70 16.20
C ASN A 838 -66.66 20.37 16.61
N GLU A 839 -65.66 20.38 17.48
CA GLU A 839 -65.08 19.16 18.04
C GLU A 839 -66.11 18.38 18.85
N LYS A 840 -66.91 19.05 19.69
CA LYS A 840 -68.02 18.41 20.42
C LYS A 840 -69.06 17.82 19.47
N ARG A 841 -69.38 18.49 18.35
CA ARG A 841 -70.28 17.97 17.29
C ARG A 841 -69.68 16.77 16.56
N VAL A 842 -68.40 16.81 16.20
CA VAL A 842 -67.72 15.69 15.56
C VAL A 842 -67.63 14.51 16.53
N GLN A 843 -67.30 14.75 17.79
CA GLN A 843 -67.29 13.73 18.85
C GLN A 843 -68.70 13.19 19.10
N SER A 844 -69.75 14.02 19.13
CA SER A 844 -71.13 13.56 19.29
C SER A 844 -71.59 12.74 18.09
N ASN A 845 -71.29 13.18 16.86
CA ASN A 845 -71.61 12.44 15.64
C ASN A 845 -70.85 11.12 15.58
N PHE A 846 -69.59 11.09 16.00
CA PHE A 846 -68.81 9.87 16.12
C PHE A 846 -69.36 8.95 17.23
N GLN A 847 -69.81 9.50 18.36
CA GLN A 847 -70.49 8.74 19.42
C GLN A 847 -71.83 8.17 18.94
N ILE A 848 -72.61 8.92 18.15
CA ILE A 848 -73.84 8.44 17.50
C ILE A 848 -73.52 7.33 16.52
N LEU A 849 -72.51 7.50 15.66
CA LEU A 849 -72.07 6.48 14.71
C LEU A 849 -71.57 5.23 15.42
N LYS A 850 -70.80 5.40 16.51
CA LYS A 850 -70.34 4.32 17.39
C LYS A 850 -71.50 3.63 18.07
N ALA A 851 -72.49 4.36 18.58
CA ALA A 851 -73.70 3.82 19.21
C ALA A 851 -74.57 3.06 18.20
N HIS A 852 -74.65 3.54 16.96
CA HIS A 852 -75.36 2.90 15.87
C HIS A 852 -74.67 1.60 15.43
N LEU A 853 -73.35 1.64 15.21
CA LEU A 853 -72.54 0.44 14.94
C LEU A 853 -72.57 -0.55 16.10
N LEU A 854 -72.62 -0.07 17.35
CA LEU A 854 -72.84 -0.86 18.56
C LEU A 854 -74.20 -1.56 18.53
N LYS A 855 -75.28 -0.84 18.21
CA LYS A 855 -76.63 -1.38 18.13
C LYS A 855 -76.74 -2.47 17.06
N ILE A 856 -76.19 -2.21 15.87
CA ILE A 856 -76.08 -3.19 14.78
C ILE A 856 -75.27 -4.41 15.22
N SER A 857 -74.12 -4.21 15.88
CA SER A 857 -73.29 -5.33 16.33
C SER A 857 -73.99 -6.20 17.38
N LYS A 858 -74.71 -5.60 18.34
CA LYS A 858 -75.48 -6.31 19.36
C LYS A 858 -76.68 -7.05 18.74
N ALA A 859 -77.38 -6.41 17.80
CA ALA A 859 -78.47 -7.05 17.05
C ALA A 859 -77.96 -8.27 16.25
N GLN A 860 -76.83 -8.13 15.56
CA GLN A 860 -76.22 -9.23 14.80
C GLN A 860 -75.65 -10.37 15.67
N ILE A 861 -75.17 -10.07 16.88
CA ILE A 861 -74.78 -11.09 17.87
C ILE A 861 -76.02 -11.84 18.39
N LYS A 862 -77.11 -11.12 18.67
CA LYS A 862 -78.38 -11.74 19.06
C LYS A 862 -78.95 -12.63 17.95
N THR A 863 -78.95 -12.18 16.69
CA THR A 863 -79.43 -12.98 15.56
C THR A 863 -78.55 -14.20 15.27
N GLN A 864 -77.23 -14.13 15.50
CA GLN A 864 -76.37 -15.31 15.37
C GLN A 864 -76.51 -16.31 16.52
N LYS A 865 -76.73 -15.84 17.76
CA LYS A 865 -77.05 -16.72 18.88
C LYS A 865 -78.42 -17.38 18.70
N SER A 866 -79.39 -16.70 18.11
CA SER A 866 -80.67 -17.32 17.75
C SER A 866 -80.56 -18.30 16.58
N PHE A 867 -79.68 -18.04 15.60
CA PHE A 867 -79.42 -18.97 14.49
C PHE A 867 -78.69 -20.25 14.92
N TYR A 868 -77.81 -20.20 15.93
CA TYR A 868 -77.16 -21.39 16.48
C TYR A 868 -78.09 -22.24 17.37
N ASN A 869 -79.19 -21.65 17.87
CA ASN A 869 -80.20 -22.35 18.67
C ASN A 869 -81.36 -22.91 17.83
N ILE A 870 -81.32 -22.78 16.51
CA ILE A 870 -82.33 -23.35 15.60
C ILE A 870 -81.60 -24.29 14.64
N THR A 871 -81.63 -25.59 14.95
CA THR A 871 -81.23 -26.69 14.07
C THR A 871 -82.22 -26.86 12.90
N PRO A 872 -81.84 -27.60 11.85
CA PRO A 872 -82.11 -27.24 10.46
C PRO A 872 -83.54 -27.58 10.08
N ASN A 873 -84.21 -26.65 9.40
CA ASN A 873 -84.97 -26.93 8.19
C ASN A 873 -85.59 -25.65 7.61
N GLN A 874 -85.57 -25.58 6.27
CA GLN A 874 -86.32 -24.67 5.39
C GLN A 874 -85.84 -23.21 5.34
N ASN A 875 -85.86 -22.48 4.22
CA ASN A 875 -86.07 -22.75 2.80
C ASN A 875 -85.62 -21.47 2.04
N LEU A 876 -85.43 -21.60 0.73
CA LEU A 876 -85.10 -20.66 -0.36
C LEU A 876 -85.29 -19.11 -0.25
N ALA A 877 -85.93 -18.55 0.78
CA ALA A 877 -86.15 -17.11 0.95
C ALA A 877 -84.90 -16.33 1.44
N SER A 878 -83.82 -17.03 1.79
CA SER A 878 -82.56 -16.42 2.26
C SER A 878 -81.69 -15.83 1.14
N LEU A 879 -81.87 -16.29 -0.10
CA LEU A 879 -81.07 -15.86 -1.26
C LEU A 879 -81.48 -14.47 -1.80
N THR A 880 -82.76 -14.10 -1.72
CA THR A 880 -83.26 -12.79 -2.16
C THR A 880 -82.90 -11.67 -1.19
N ARG A 881 -82.89 -11.93 0.12
CA ARG A 881 -82.38 -10.95 1.13
C ARG A 881 -80.87 -10.77 1.07
N TYR A 882 -80.11 -11.78 0.66
CA TYR A 882 -78.65 -11.66 0.49
C TYR A 882 -78.29 -10.72 -0.69
N LYS A 883 -79.07 -10.72 -1.77
CA LYS A 883 -78.90 -9.80 -2.91
C LYS A 883 -79.22 -8.33 -2.56
N GLN A 884 -80.27 -8.06 -1.78
CA GLN A 884 -80.59 -6.70 -1.30
C GLN A 884 -79.59 -6.16 -0.25
N PHE A 885 -78.92 -7.05 0.50
CA PHE A 885 -77.87 -6.67 1.45
C PHE A 885 -76.56 -6.27 0.75
N ASN A 886 -76.22 -6.88 -0.40
CA ASN A 886 -75.04 -6.49 -1.17
C ASN A 886 -75.21 -5.14 -1.88
N THR A 887 -76.43 -4.77 -2.29
CA THR A 887 -76.71 -3.46 -2.89
C THR A 887 -76.64 -2.31 -1.89
N THR A 888 -76.99 -2.55 -0.63
CA THR A 888 -76.84 -1.55 0.46
C THR A 888 -75.40 -1.47 0.97
N LYS A 889 -74.68 -2.59 1.01
CA LYS A 889 -73.23 -2.62 1.30
C LYS A 889 -72.42 -1.81 0.26
N ASN A 890 -72.74 -1.95 -1.03
CA ASN A 890 -72.08 -1.17 -2.09
C ASN A 890 -72.44 0.32 -2.05
N ARG A 891 -73.69 0.68 -1.70
CA ARG A 891 -74.07 2.10 -1.52
C ARG A 891 -73.39 2.77 -0.32
N ILE A 892 -73.17 2.05 0.78
CA ILE A 892 -72.49 2.60 1.97
C ILE A 892 -70.97 2.73 1.73
N LEU A 893 -70.36 1.80 0.99
CA LEU A 893 -68.95 1.90 0.59
C LEU A 893 -68.71 3.08 -0.36
N LEU A 894 -69.60 3.31 -1.34
CA LEU A 894 -69.52 4.47 -2.26
C LEU A 894 -69.67 5.83 -1.55
N THR A 895 -70.42 5.90 -0.44
CA THR A 895 -70.54 7.13 0.37
C THR A 895 -69.43 7.33 1.40
N LEU A 896 -68.55 6.35 1.61
CA LEU A 896 -67.41 6.43 2.53
C LEU A 896 -66.06 6.62 1.80
N GLU A 897 -66.04 6.47 0.46
CA GLU A 897 -64.88 6.71 -0.40
C GLU A 897 -64.85 8.14 -1.01
N GLN A 898 -65.93 8.92 -0.86
CA GLN A 898 -65.95 10.38 -1.01
C GLN A 898 -65.75 11.05 0.36
#